data_AF-A0A5M9JDC0-F1
#
_entry.id   AF-A0A5M9JDC0-F1
#
_cell.length_a   1.000
_cell.length_b   1.000
_cell.length_c   1.000
_cell.angle_alpha   90.00
_cell.angle_beta   90.00
_cell.angle_gamma   90.00
#
_symmetry.space_group_name_H-M   'P 1'
#
loop_
_entity.id
_entity.type
_entity.pdbx_description
1 polymer ?
#
loop_
_entity_poly.entity_id
_entity_poly.type
_entity_poly.pdbx_seq_one_letter_code
_entity_poly.pdbx_strand_id
1 'polypeptide(L)'
;MFFTAYGPASAARTGIKALMERIGAKQEIQVPIPRRARAFIIGKQGSKIKELQEATGAKIQIPKDDKPSPADDDEDATVDVKVAGNAVSVAEARKAIEKIVGEKVGTTKTKVHGIPSEFYTFLAADADSLRNAHNLSELEIPSNYILPNTPRDSEAPLFVPAAADNYITLNGERAAVLAARAELERRAKQYHQELTRQQLRGISKGRHQFILGDQGNPGQDFFAKTGCAIFVPSETDEDEAITIVGPADKIKDAVREARKQAMATQTVNIDIHKQLKKSSGNTTQHAQNLARYLRERDEIERLEKLFNARIFTPKQADVTSPWEVYSRDQDSLFDVQEQLISMIDAHPLSRMANIPVDPFYHSHLRKEISPRVKQDYGVHVVLPELPDGDVLLVFEGLAGREPEYSIPRSQPSRNEVEEFKRGLEDARKHILDIIGSQAEVTSESIDVPAIYHDKLRRFILQENKSSQIPVRVYPSGTVITLKGPKPTVESLAAKVRDFVAHAIEEEKERGYTISFDFPQKHANQLIGKGGSFVNELREKFDVDIQLKDGGQVEVKGPKAKADAAKSHISSLGRQWADETTYTLKIDPKFHPELIGAKGTQINRLQTRYKVQIHFPRSARPTDDENAGGETGQQGTRRQQAPDEVSIKGPKKDNAHSATVSVQQSQIPSLIGQRGAGMEELRQLTGAKIDVPNSRDSADASGRVDIQIKGTASQVAKAKKLIEEKKSVFDSTVTESLNVDKKHHRALIGAGGANIHSIIVNAGGSGDRRELARVVQFPKAESDGNTIRKIVEERDSQTTETVDVPTDKHRPLIGAGGETKKGMEKNFKVSIDIPRQGSGQTGITVTGLPADVEKAKAHILELVKGQEGETVQVPRKLHNDISNNGLFFRKLRK
;
A
#
# COMPACT_ATOMS: atom_id res chain seq x y z
N MET A 1 -21.86 27.71 56.90
CA MET A 1 -20.66 28.23 57.59
C MET A 1 -19.77 28.89 56.56
N PHE A 2 -19.45 30.17 56.73
CA PHE A 2 -18.50 30.89 55.88
C PHE A 2 -17.14 30.91 56.57
N PHE A 3 -16.09 30.48 55.88
CA PHE A 3 -14.72 30.58 56.37
C PHE A 3 -14.06 31.78 55.70
N THR A 4 -13.82 32.84 56.46
CA THR A 4 -13.06 34.01 56.03
C THR A 4 -11.60 33.87 56.46
N ALA A 5 -10.69 33.83 55.50
CA ALA A 5 -9.24 33.88 55.74
C ALA A 5 -8.71 35.27 55.41
N TYR A 6 -7.86 35.82 56.28
CA TYR A 6 -7.25 37.15 56.13
C TYR A 6 -5.76 37.00 55.80
N GLY A 7 -5.30 37.65 54.73
CA GLY A 7 -3.89 37.61 54.29
C GLY A 7 -3.70 37.92 52.80
N PRO A 8 -2.46 37.86 52.27
CA PRO A 8 -2.18 38.01 50.84
C PRO A 8 -3.03 37.05 50.01
N ALA A 9 -3.59 37.52 48.89
CA ALA A 9 -4.61 36.79 48.13
C ALA A 9 -4.21 35.36 47.73
N SER A 10 -2.91 35.13 47.47
CA SER A 10 -2.36 33.79 47.20
C SER A 10 -2.40 32.89 48.44
N ALA A 11 -1.92 33.38 49.59
CA ALA A 11 -1.86 32.64 50.84
C ALA A 11 -3.25 32.35 51.43
N ALA A 12 -4.17 33.31 51.36
CA ALA A 12 -5.55 33.14 51.82
C ALA A 12 -6.29 32.07 50.98
N ARG A 13 -6.10 32.07 49.65
CA ARG A 13 -6.64 31.03 48.77
C ARG A 13 -6.07 29.65 49.10
N THR A 14 -4.76 29.54 49.33
CA THR A 14 -4.11 28.28 49.71
C THR A 14 -4.61 27.76 51.06
N GLY A 15 -4.78 28.65 52.05
CA GLY A 15 -5.33 28.29 53.36
C GLY A 15 -6.77 27.80 53.31
N ILE A 16 -7.63 28.47 52.53
CA ILE A 16 -9.01 28.03 52.30
C ILE A 16 -9.02 26.68 51.55
N LYS A 17 -8.16 26.51 50.54
CA LYS A 17 -8.03 25.25 49.78
C LYS A 17 -7.64 24.07 50.66
N ALA A 18 -6.65 24.25 51.54
CA ALA A 18 -6.21 23.22 52.50
C ALA A 18 -7.28 22.86 53.54
N LEU A 19 -8.07 23.85 53.99
CA LEU A 19 -9.20 23.62 54.89
C LEU A 19 -10.33 22.85 54.19
N MET A 20 -10.67 23.23 52.95
CA MET A 20 -11.69 22.55 52.16
C MET A 20 -11.28 21.10 51.84
N GLU A 21 -10.00 20.83 51.63
CA GLU A 21 -9.48 19.48 51.40
C GLU A 21 -9.67 18.53 52.60
N ARG A 22 -9.71 19.08 53.83
CA ARG A 22 -9.94 18.32 55.07
C ARG A 22 -11.41 18.09 55.41
N ILE A 23 -12.32 18.94 54.93
CA ILE A 23 -13.73 18.99 55.39
C ILE A 23 -14.73 18.67 54.27
N GLY A 24 -14.32 18.78 52.99
CA GLY A 24 -15.22 18.61 51.84
C GLY A 24 -15.61 17.16 51.56
N ALA A 25 -16.91 16.92 51.34
CA ALA A 25 -17.39 15.67 50.79
C ALA A 25 -16.88 15.50 49.35
N LYS A 26 -16.26 14.35 49.06
CA LYS A 26 -15.80 14.01 47.70
C LYS A 26 -16.99 13.68 46.81
N GLN A 27 -17.07 14.31 45.66
CA GLN A 27 -18.06 14.11 44.62
C GLN A 27 -17.36 13.77 43.31
N GLU A 28 -17.98 12.91 42.51
CA GLU A 28 -17.55 12.59 41.15
C GLU A 28 -18.72 12.90 40.20
N ILE A 29 -18.43 13.64 39.12
CA ILE A 29 -19.39 13.94 38.06
C ILE A 29 -18.80 13.58 36.70
N GLN A 30 -19.68 13.35 35.74
CA GLN A 30 -19.33 13.16 34.34
C GLN A 30 -19.74 14.40 33.55
N VAL A 31 -18.79 14.98 32.81
CA VAL A 31 -19.01 16.16 31.97
C VAL A 31 -18.87 15.74 30.50
N PRO A 32 -19.97 15.69 29.72
CA PRO A 32 -19.91 15.32 28.32
C PRO A 32 -19.30 16.45 27.48
N ILE A 33 -18.20 16.16 26.78
CA ILE A 33 -17.51 17.10 25.87
C ILE A 33 -17.47 16.56 24.43
N PRO A 34 -17.49 17.39 23.38
CA PRO A 34 -17.24 16.92 22.01
C PRO A 34 -15.84 16.32 21.84
N ARG A 35 -15.70 15.30 20.97
CA ARG A 35 -14.38 14.74 20.59
C ARG A 35 -13.38 15.81 20.15
N ARG A 36 -13.82 16.83 19.40
CA ARG A 36 -12.97 17.97 18.97
C ARG A 36 -12.46 18.80 20.16
N ALA A 37 -13.25 18.95 21.22
CA ALA A 37 -12.90 19.72 22.41
C ALA A 37 -11.82 19.05 23.29
N ARG A 38 -11.67 17.71 23.17
CA ARG A 38 -10.70 16.91 23.93
C ARG A 38 -9.28 17.47 23.84
N ALA A 39 -8.81 17.78 22.64
CA ALA A 39 -7.45 18.27 22.43
C ALA A 39 -7.20 19.63 23.11
N PHE A 40 -8.22 20.49 23.15
CA PHE A 40 -8.12 21.82 23.75
C PHE A 40 -8.11 21.78 25.28
N ILE A 41 -8.84 20.83 25.89
CA ILE A 41 -8.85 20.63 27.35
C ILE A 41 -7.52 20.01 27.82
N ILE A 42 -6.93 19.10 27.03
CA ILE A 42 -5.62 18.50 27.34
C ILE A 42 -4.49 19.53 27.17
N GLY A 43 -4.47 20.24 26.03
CA GLY A 43 -3.40 21.18 25.67
C GLY A 43 -2.11 20.48 25.20
N LYS A 44 -1.18 21.24 24.60
CA LYS A 44 0.12 20.70 24.15
C LYS A 44 0.86 20.07 25.34
N GLN A 45 1.20 18.78 25.26
CA GLN A 45 1.86 18.02 26.35
C GLN A 45 1.05 17.92 27.66
N GLY A 46 -0.27 18.10 27.63
CA GLY A 46 -1.10 18.03 28.84
C GLY A 46 -0.95 19.27 29.74
N SER A 47 -0.44 20.39 29.23
CA SER A 47 -0.23 21.60 30.02
C SER A 47 -1.54 22.21 30.53
N LYS A 48 -2.58 22.26 29.68
CA LYS A 48 -3.85 22.90 30.01
C LYS A 48 -4.67 22.10 31.02
N ILE A 49 -4.68 20.78 30.91
CA ILE A 49 -5.35 19.92 31.90
C ILE A 49 -4.65 20.00 33.26
N LYS A 50 -3.32 20.11 33.30
CA LYS A 50 -2.57 20.32 34.56
C LYS A 50 -2.90 21.68 35.20
N GLU A 51 -2.91 22.74 34.40
CA GLU A 51 -3.30 24.08 34.85
C GLU A 51 -4.74 24.10 35.39
N LEU A 52 -5.68 23.42 34.72
CA LEU A 52 -7.07 23.29 35.16
C LEU A 52 -7.19 22.52 36.48
N GLN A 53 -6.47 21.40 36.62
CA GLN A 53 -6.43 20.62 37.86
C GLN A 53 -5.81 21.42 39.02
N GLU A 54 -4.77 22.21 38.76
CA GLU A 54 -4.11 23.05 39.76
C GLU A 54 -5.00 24.23 40.21
N ALA A 55 -5.64 24.90 39.25
CA ALA A 55 -6.51 26.04 39.50
C ALA A 55 -7.79 25.65 40.27
N THR A 56 -8.42 24.53 39.88
CA THR A 56 -9.72 24.11 40.43
C THR A 56 -9.57 23.17 41.64
N GLY A 57 -8.41 22.51 41.78
CA GLY A 57 -8.19 21.48 42.79
C GLY A 57 -8.95 20.17 42.54
N ALA A 58 -9.62 20.02 41.39
CA ALA A 58 -10.31 18.79 41.02
C ALA A 58 -9.41 17.87 40.16
N LYS A 59 -9.57 16.57 40.32
CA LYS A 59 -8.93 15.55 39.49
C LYS A 59 -9.77 15.32 38.23
N ILE A 60 -9.22 15.66 37.07
CA ILE A 60 -9.89 15.56 35.76
C ILE A 60 -9.29 14.38 34.98
N GLN A 61 -10.10 13.38 34.63
CA GLN A 61 -9.70 12.22 33.83
C GLN A 61 -10.48 12.17 32.52
N ILE A 62 -9.74 12.14 31.41
CA ILE A 62 -10.32 12.02 30.06
C ILE A 62 -9.99 10.61 29.53
N PRO A 63 -10.99 9.79 29.17
CA PRO A 63 -10.76 8.48 28.56
C PRO A 63 -9.88 8.55 27.30
N LYS A 64 -9.10 7.49 27.05
CA LYS A 64 -8.42 7.28 25.77
C LYS A 64 -9.39 6.59 24.81
N ASP A 65 -9.56 7.14 23.61
CA ASP A 65 -10.36 6.54 22.54
C ASP A 65 -9.55 5.39 21.90
N ASP A 66 -9.81 4.15 22.31
CA ASP A 66 -9.16 2.94 21.75
C ASP A 66 -10.12 2.11 20.85
N LYS A 67 -11.26 2.67 20.42
CA LYS A 67 -12.17 1.99 19.49
C LYS A 67 -12.45 2.84 18.25
N PRO A 68 -12.03 2.39 17.05
CA PRO A 68 -12.67 2.84 15.81
C PRO A 68 -14.08 2.21 15.79
N SER A 69 -15.11 3.04 15.97
CA SER A 69 -16.50 2.63 15.75
C SER A 69 -16.82 2.82 14.26
N PRO A 70 -17.52 1.88 13.60
CA PRO A 70 -17.71 1.86 12.15
C PRO A 70 -18.84 2.79 11.66
N ALA A 71 -19.00 3.97 12.26
CA ALA A 71 -19.94 4.98 11.81
C ALA A 71 -19.20 6.31 11.67
N ASP A 72 -18.71 6.57 10.46
CA ASP A 72 -17.96 7.77 10.09
C ASP A 72 -18.83 9.04 9.94
N ASP A 73 -20.00 9.12 10.60
CA ASP A 73 -20.94 10.26 10.44
C ASP A 73 -21.21 11.09 11.71
N ASP A 74 -20.81 10.64 12.90
CA ASP A 74 -21.04 11.41 14.14
C ASP A 74 -19.86 12.35 14.45
N GLU A 75 -19.73 13.43 13.66
CA GLU A 75 -18.81 14.53 13.96
C GLU A 75 -19.05 15.18 15.36
N ASP A 76 -20.19 14.86 15.99
CA ASP A 76 -20.67 15.33 17.29
C ASP A 76 -20.50 14.32 18.45
N ALA A 77 -19.86 13.16 18.25
CA ALA A 77 -19.70 12.18 19.31
C ALA A 77 -19.08 12.78 20.59
N THR A 78 -19.77 12.59 21.72
CA THR A 78 -19.36 13.11 23.04
C THR A 78 -18.47 12.12 23.79
N VAL A 79 -17.48 12.63 24.49
CA VAL A 79 -16.61 11.91 25.42
C VAL A 79 -16.93 12.38 26.83
N ASP A 80 -17.21 11.45 27.73
CA ASP A 80 -17.48 11.78 29.13
C ASP A 80 -16.17 11.98 29.90
N VAL A 81 -15.93 13.22 30.34
CA VAL A 81 -14.81 13.56 31.22
C VAL A 81 -15.22 13.33 32.66
N LYS A 82 -14.47 12.49 33.38
CA LYS A 82 -14.69 12.25 34.81
C LYS A 82 -13.97 13.33 35.62
N VAL A 83 -14.73 14.05 36.44
CA VAL A 83 -14.21 15.10 37.33
C VAL A 83 -14.50 14.68 38.78
N ALA A 84 -13.45 14.48 39.56
CA ALA A 84 -13.54 14.04 40.95
C ALA A 84 -12.85 15.02 41.90
N GLY A 85 -13.50 15.42 43.00
CA GLY A 85 -12.96 16.37 43.97
C GLY A 85 -14.01 16.78 44.99
N ASN A 86 -13.78 17.88 45.70
CA ASN A 86 -14.80 18.45 46.58
C ASN A 86 -15.92 19.13 45.77
N ALA A 87 -17.13 19.24 46.31
CA ALA A 87 -18.29 19.82 45.60
C ALA A 87 -18.02 21.19 44.94
N VAL A 88 -17.26 22.08 45.62
CA VAL A 88 -16.86 23.39 45.08
C VAL A 88 -15.84 23.24 43.93
N SER A 89 -14.78 22.45 44.15
CA SER A 89 -13.75 22.18 43.14
C SER A 89 -14.32 21.52 41.87
N VAL A 90 -15.28 20.62 42.04
CA VAL A 90 -15.98 19.93 40.95
C VAL A 90 -16.85 20.92 40.15
N ALA A 91 -17.59 21.81 40.82
CA ALA A 91 -18.39 22.83 40.17
C ALA A 91 -17.52 23.85 39.40
N GLU A 92 -16.40 24.29 39.99
CA GLU A 92 -15.45 25.19 39.33
C GLU A 92 -14.76 24.51 38.14
N ALA A 93 -14.36 23.23 38.27
CA ALA A 93 -13.78 22.46 37.19
C ALA A 93 -14.76 22.23 36.03
N ARG A 94 -16.03 21.92 36.32
CA ARG A 94 -17.09 21.83 35.31
C ARG A 94 -17.24 23.15 34.56
N LYS A 95 -17.37 24.27 35.27
CA LYS A 95 -17.52 25.59 34.68
C LYS A 95 -16.30 25.99 33.84
N ALA A 96 -15.09 25.66 34.29
CA ALA A 96 -13.86 25.94 33.54
C ALA A 96 -13.74 25.09 32.26
N ILE A 97 -14.12 23.81 32.32
CA ILE A 97 -14.19 22.92 31.15
C ILE A 97 -15.23 23.43 30.15
N GLU A 98 -16.45 23.74 30.61
CA GLU A 98 -17.53 24.28 29.76
C GLU A 98 -17.13 25.61 29.10
N LYS A 99 -16.42 26.48 29.82
CA LYS A 99 -15.88 27.74 29.26
C LYS A 99 -14.86 27.51 28.14
N ILE A 100 -13.92 26.56 28.30
CA ILE A 100 -12.91 26.25 27.27
C ILE A 100 -13.56 25.62 26.05
N VAL A 101 -14.56 24.75 26.25
CA VAL A 101 -15.35 24.16 25.16
C VAL A 101 -16.09 25.27 24.40
N GLY A 102 -16.73 26.21 25.11
CA GLY A 102 -17.43 27.34 24.51
C GLY A 102 -16.53 28.32 23.74
N GLU A 103 -15.36 28.66 24.26
CA GLU A 103 -14.45 29.62 23.61
C GLU A 103 -13.70 29.04 22.40
N LYS A 104 -13.41 27.74 22.39
CA LYS A 104 -12.58 27.09 21.34
C LYS A 104 -13.37 26.26 20.33
N VAL A 105 -14.62 25.91 20.65
CA VAL A 105 -15.58 25.20 19.78
C VAL A 105 -16.85 26.04 19.63
N GLY A 106 -16.70 27.37 19.65
CA GLY A 106 -17.79 28.34 19.76
C GLY A 106 -18.86 28.25 18.68
N THR A 107 -18.57 27.62 17.55
CA THR A 107 -19.56 27.28 16.51
C THR A 107 -19.60 25.78 16.31
N THR A 108 -20.78 25.17 16.44
CA THR A 108 -21.02 23.75 16.17
C THR A 108 -22.07 23.62 15.07
N LYS A 109 -21.80 22.76 14.09
CA LYS A 109 -22.77 22.34 13.07
C LYS A 109 -23.36 21.00 13.51
N THR A 110 -24.65 20.96 13.81
CA THR A 110 -25.35 19.76 14.28
C THR A 110 -26.48 19.40 13.33
N LYS A 111 -26.61 18.10 13.05
CA LYS A 111 -27.70 17.52 12.26
C LYS A 111 -28.80 17.00 13.19
N VAL A 112 -30.05 17.34 12.90
CA VAL A 112 -31.23 16.88 13.65
C VAL A 112 -31.94 15.82 12.82
N HIS A 113 -31.90 14.59 13.31
CA HIS A 113 -32.57 13.43 12.75
C HIS A 113 -33.86 13.12 13.51
N GLY A 114 -34.72 12.26 12.94
CA GLY A 114 -35.89 11.72 13.64
C GLY A 114 -37.19 12.51 13.47
N ILE A 115 -37.14 13.67 12.80
CA ILE A 115 -38.33 14.47 12.49
C ILE A 115 -38.92 13.98 11.15
N PRO A 116 -40.24 13.70 11.06
CA PRO A 116 -40.89 13.39 9.79
C PRO A 116 -40.73 14.51 8.75
N SER A 117 -40.49 14.14 7.50
CA SER A 117 -40.31 15.10 6.39
C SER A 117 -41.53 15.99 6.17
N GLU A 118 -42.71 15.48 6.49
CA GLU A 118 -44.01 16.15 6.39
C GLU A 118 -44.08 17.41 7.25
N PHE A 119 -43.28 17.48 8.32
CA PHE A 119 -43.29 18.60 9.25
C PHE A 119 -42.34 19.72 8.82
N TYR A 120 -41.47 19.48 7.83
CA TYR A 120 -40.46 20.44 7.41
C TYR A 120 -41.08 21.73 6.88
N THR A 121 -42.18 21.68 6.12
CA THR A 121 -42.88 22.88 5.65
C THR A 121 -43.38 23.75 6.81
N PHE A 122 -43.89 23.14 7.88
CA PHE A 122 -44.39 23.84 9.06
C PHE A 122 -43.25 24.42 9.92
N LEU A 123 -42.12 23.71 10.00
CA LEU A 123 -40.93 24.18 10.70
C LEU A 123 -40.21 25.28 9.91
N ALA A 124 -40.21 25.18 8.58
CA ALA A 124 -39.61 26.15 7.67
C ALA A 124 -40.35 27.49 7.67
N ALA A 125 -41.68 27.48 7.86
CA ALA A 125 -42.49 28.70 7.97
C ALA A 125 -42.02 29.63 9.10
N ASP A 126 -41.50 29.06 10.19
CA ASP A 126 -40.99 29.80 11.35
C ASP A 126 -39.45 29.82 11.42
N ALA A 127 -38.75 29.37 10.36
CA ALA A 127 -37.30 29.19 10.39
C ALA A 127 -36.56 30.49 10.74
N ASP A 128 -36.94 31.61 10.14
CA ASP A 128 -36.32 32.90 10.43
C ASP A 128 -36.54 33.33 11.89
N SER A 129 -37.74 33.08 12.44
CA SER A 129 -38.02 33.36 13.85
C SER A 129 -37.18 32.49 14.78
N LEU A 130 -37.02 31.19 14.45
CA LEU A 130 -36.23 30.25 15.24
C LEU A 130 -34.73 30.56 15.17
N ARG A 131 -34.24 30.91 13.98
CA ARG A 131 -32.85 31.37 13.76
C ARG A 131 -32.54 32.60 14.60
N ASN A 132 -33.42 33.60 14.57
CA ASN A 132 -33.23 34.85 15.29
C ASN A 132 -33.39 34.68 16.81
N ALA A 133 -34.38 33.90 17.28
CA ALA A 133 -34.62 33.68 18.70
C ALA A 133 -33.46 32.98 19.41
N HIS A 134 -32.77 32.07 18.71
CA HIS A 134 -31.63 31.34 19.25
C HIS A 134 -30.27 31.89 18.79
N ASN A 135 -30.22 32.99 18.02
CA ASN A 135 -28.97 33.53 17.45
C ASN A 135 -28.15 32.48 16.68
N LEU A 136 -28.81 31.67 15.86
CA LEU A 136 -28.14 30.68 15.01
C LEU A 136 -27.48 31.37 13.82
N SER A 137 -26.28 30.92 13.45
CA SER A 137 -25.57 31.39 12.25
C SER A 137 -26.19 30.82 10.97
N GLU A 138 -26.71 29.60 11.02
CA GLU A 138 -27.36 28.92 9.89
C GLU A 138 -28.44 27.97 10.41
N LEU A 139 -29.58 27.95 9.73
CA LEU A 139 -30.65 26.96 9.92
C LEU A 139 -31.11 26.56 8.53
N GLU A 140 -30.88 25.30 8.17
CA GLU A 140 -31.27 24.75 6.87
C GLU A 140 -32.24 23.59 7.11
N ILE A 141 -33.48 23.78 6.66
CA ILE A 141 -34.54 22.78 6.73
C ILE A 141 -34.78 22.28 5.29
N PRO A 142 -34.64 20.97 5.01
CA PRO A 142 -34.89 20.43 3.68
C PRO A 142 -36.31 20.73 3.22
N SER A 143 -36.47 21.15 1.96
CA SER A 143 -37.78 21.33 1.34
C SER A 143 -38.11 20.11 0.50
N ASN A 144 -38.92 19.19 1.06
CA ASN A 144 -39.36 17.98 0.36
C ASN A 144 -40.86 18.06 0.09
N TYR A 145 -41.24 18.07 -1.18
CA TYR A 145 -42.64 18.04 -1.62
C TYR A 145 -43.01 16.68 -2.24
N ILE A 146 -42.05 15.74 -2.30
CA ILE A 146 -42.27 14.35 -2.73
C ILE A 146 -42.18 13.48 -1.50
N LEU A 147 -43.22 12.70 -1.23
CA LEU A 147 -43.20 11.73 -0.14
C LEU A 147 -42.62 10.39 -0.62
N PRO A 148 -41.68 9.78 0.12
CA PRO A 148 -41.27 8.41 -0.13
C PRO A 148 -42.47 7.46 0.08
N ASN A 149 -42.55 6.40 -0.71
CA ASN A 149 -43.64 5.41 -0.65
C ASN A 149 -43.75 4.79 0.75
N THR A 150 -44.65 5.31 1.60
CA THR A 150 -44.96 4.69 2.88
C THR A 150 -46.02 3.60 2.70
N PRO A 151 -45.84 2.38 3.26
CA PRO A 151 -46.83 1.32 3.19
C PRO A 151 -48.18 1.79 3.76
N ARG A 152 -49.25 1.44 3.04
CA ARG A 152 -50.60 2.01 3.17
C ARG A 152 -51.52 1.20 4.07
N ASP A 153 -50.95 0.35 4.92
CA ASP A 153 -51.74 -0.46 5.85
C ASP A 153 -52.11 0.34 7.10
N SER A 154 -53.37 0.17 7.52
CA SER A 154 -54.02 0.93 8.59
C SER A 154 -53.48 0.68 10.00
N GLU A 155 -52.38 -0.07 10.14
CA GLU A 155 -51.73 -0.36 11.42
C GLU A 155 -50.37 0.37 11.61
N ALA A 156 -49.87 1.05 10.58
CA ALA A 156 -48.61 1.80 10.67
C ALA A 156 -48.81 3.23 11.24
N PRO A 157 -47.82 3.78 11.98
CA PRO A 157 -47.89 5.16 12.48
C PRO A 157 -48.05 6.17 11.34
N LEU A 158 -48.91 7.17 11.55
CA LEU A 158 -49.35 8.13 10.52
C LEU A 158 -48.18 8.93 9.90
N PHE A 159 -47.18 9.24 10.72
CA PHE A 159 -45.96 9.96 10.37
C PHE A 159 -44.74 9.15 10.79
N VAL A 160 -43.82 8.92 9.86
CA VAL A 160 -42.60 8.15 10.07
C VAL A 160 -41.40 9.12 10.08
N PRO A 161 -40.38 8.91 10.94
CA PRO A 161 -39.15 9.68 10.86
C PRO A 161 -38.55 9.68 9.45
N ALA A 162 -38.03 10.84 9.02
CA ALA A 162 -37.37 10.95 7.72
C ALA A 162 -36.17 9.99 7.60
N ALA A 163 -35.82 9.62 6.36
CA ALA A 163 -34.65 8.80 6.05
C ALA A 163 -33.36 9.43 6.62
N ALA A 164 -32.35 8.60 6.88
CA ALA A 164 -31.12 9.03 7.58
C ALA A 164 -30.36 10.16 6.86
N ASP A 165 -30.51 10.25 5.54
CA ASP A 165 -29.93 11.26 4.66
C ASP A 165 -30.72 12.58 4.61
N ASN A 166 -31.92 12.62 5.19
CA ASN A 166 -32.84 13.75 5.14
C ASN A 166 -33.04 14.41 6.52
N TYR A 167 -32.17 15.36 6.86
CA TYR A 167 -32.05 15.96 8.20
C TYR A 167 -32.03 17.49 8.19
N ILE A 168 -32.42 18.10 9.32
CA ILE A 168 -32.31 19.55 9.52
C ILE A 168 -30.90 19.88 9.99
N THR A 169 -30.31 20.94 9.45
CA THR A 169 -28.95 21.38 9.80
C THR A 169 -29.01 22.67 10.60
N LEU A 170 -28.32 22.67 11.75
CA LEU A 170 -28.18 23.81 12.64
C LEU A 170 -26.70 24.20 12.72
N ASN A 171 -26.40 25.49 12.64
CA ASN A 171 -25.05 26.02 12.84
C ASN A 171 -25.11 27.25 13.74
N GLY A 172 -24.24 27.32 14.74
CA GLY A 172 -24.17 28.46 15.65
C GLY A 172 -23.51 28.11 16.97
N GLU A 173 -23.73 28.94 17.98
CA GLU A 173 -23.20 28.70 19.32
C GLU A 173 -23.77 27.40 19.93
N ARG A 174 -22.94 26.60 20.59
CA ARG A 174 -23.36 25.28 21.11
C ARG A 174 -24.62 25.35 22.00
N ALA A 175 -24.69 26.34 22.89
CA ALA A 175 -25.85 26.51 23.77
C ALA A 175 -27.11 26.87 22.97
N ALA A 176 -26.96 27.74 21.96
CA ALA A 176 -28.02 28.11 21.03
C ALA A 176 -28.49 26.92 20.18
N VAL A 177 -27.56 26.15 19.61
CA VAL A 177 -27.85 24.96 18.78
C VAL A 177 -28.59 23.89 19.57
N LEU A 178 -28.18 23.62 20.81
CA LEU A 178 -28.88 22.66 21.68
C LEU A 178 -30.29 23.13 22.05
N ALA A 179 -30.45 24.42 22.36
CA ALA A 179 -31.77 25.00 22.65
C ALA A 179 -32.68 24.96 21.42
N ALA A 180 -32.16 25.32 20.24
CA ALA A 180 -32.89 25.27 18.98
C ALA A 180 -33.29 23.84 18.59
N ARG A 181 -32.39 22.86 18.78
CA ARG A 181 -32.70 21.44 18.59
C ARG A 181 -33.85 20.99 19.50
N ALA A 182 -33.78 21.30 20.79
CA ALA A 182 -34.82 20.94 21.74
C ALA A 182 -36.18 21.58 21.38
N GLU A 183 -36.16 22.82 20.88
CA GLU A 183 -37.37 23.52 20.41
C GLU A 183 -37.93 22.89 19.13
N LEU A 184 -37.09 22.53 18.16
CA LEU A 184 -37.51 21.80 16.95
C LEU A 184 -38.12 20.44 17.29
N GLU A 185 -37.50 19.67 18.19
CA GLU A 185 -38.03 18.38 18.66
C GLU A 185 -39.35 18.56 19.43
N ARG A 186 -39.50 19.64 20.21
CA ARG A 186 -40.75 19.98 20.92
C ARG A 186 -41.87 20.29 19.93
N ARG A 187 -41.61 21.13 18.93
CA ARG A 187 -42.56 21.48 17.87
C ARG A 187 -42.94 20.27 17.02
N ALA A 188 -41.97 19.42 16.67
CA ALA A 188 -42.24 18.18 15.96
C ALA A 188 -43.18 17.25 16.74
N LYS A 189 -43.03 17.15 18.07
CA LYS A 189 -43.95 16.40 18.94
C LYS A 189 -45.35 17.01 18.96
N GLN A 190 -45.45 18.34 19.00
CA GLN A 190 -46.74 19.05 18.93
C GLN A 190 -47.44 18.78 17.59
N TYR A 191 -46.73 18.95 16.47
CA TYR A 191 -47.24 18.68 15.13
C TYR A 191 -47.65 17.22 14.94
N HIS A 192 -46.96 16.27 15.55
CA HIS A 192 -47.35 14.88 15.54
C HIS A 192 -48.75 14.62 16.16
N GLN A 193 -49.19 15.49 17.09
CA GLN A 193 -50.52 15.39 17.73
C GLN A 193 -51.59 16.19 16.99
N GLU A 194 -51.24 17.35 16.44
CA GLU A 194 -52.19 18.30 15.85
C GLU A 194 -52.44 18.07 14.35
N LEU A 195 -51.43 17.57 13.62
CA LEU A 195 -51.52 17.41 12.17
C LEU A 195 -52.16 16.07 11.80
N THR A 196 -52.94 16.12 10.74
CA THR A 196 -53.58 14.95 10.13
C THR A 196 -53.21 14.89 8.66
N ARG A 197 -53.32 13.71 8.04
CA ARG A 197 -53.06 13.50 6.61
C ARG A 197 -54.33 13.14 5.87
N GLN A 198 -54.52 13.70 4.68
CA GLN A 198 -55.62 13.37 3.78
C GLN A 198 -55.08 13.10 2.39
N GLN A 199 -55.42 11.94 1.83
CA GLN A 199 -55.15 11.64 0.42
C GLN A 199 -56.26 12.22 -0.45
N LEU A 200 -55.86 12.92 -1.50
CA LEU A 200 -56.70 13.50 -2.53
C LEU A 200 -56.49 12.74 -3.84
N ARG A 201 -57.52 12.00 -4.26
CA ARG A 201 -57.56 11.25 -5.52
C ARG A 201 -58.38 11.98 -6.59
N GLY A 202 -58.15 11.63 -7.84
CA GLY A 202 -58.90 12.15 -9.00
C GLY A 202 -58.30 13.41 -9.63
N ILE A 203 -57.00 13.67 -9.40
CA ILE A 203 -56.24 14.71 -10.09
C ILE A 203 -55.12 13.99 -10.84
N SER A 204 -55.07 14.15 -12.17
CA SER A 204 -54.02 13.55 -13.01
C SER A 204 -52.64 14.10 -12.65
N LYS A 205 -51.59 13.29 -12.80
CA LYS A 205 -50.20 13.67 -12.49
C LYS A 205 -49.77 15.00 -13.12
N GLY A 206 -50.14 15.25 -14.38
CA GLY A 206 -49.83 16.49 -15.08
C GLY A 206 -50.42 17.76 -14.43
N ARG A 207 -51.48 17.63 -13.62
CA ARG A 207 -52.11 18.74 -12.89
C ARG A 207 -51.51 19.01 -11.52
N HIS A 208 -50.72 18.09 -10.96
CA HIS A 208 -50.17 18.21 -9.60
C HIS A 208 -49.26 19.43 -9.44
N GLN A 209 -48.46 19.73 -10.47
CA GLN A 209 -47.54 20.88 -10.50
C GLN A 209 -48.23 22.24 -10.33
N PHE A 210 -49.46 22.40 -10.81
CA PHE A 210 -50.18 23.67 -10.72
C PHE A 210 -50.71 23.98 -9.32
N ILE A 211 -50.77 22.95 -8.48
CA ILE A 211 -51.14 23.10 -7.07
C ILE A 211 -49.92 23.53 -6.24
N LEU A 212 -48.71 23.21 -6.70
CA LEU A 212 -47.46 23.57 -6.04
C LEU A 212 -47.03 25.04 -6.28
N GLY A 213 -47.65 25.76 -7.22
CA GLY A 213 -47.31 27.16 -7.55
C GLY A 213 -46.14 27.30 -8.54
N ASP A 214 -45.82 28.54 -8.93
CA ASP A 214 -44.77 28.84 -9.93
C ASP A 214 -43.38 29.03 -9.28
N GLN A 215 -42.40 28.30 -9.84
CA GLN A 215 -40.93 28.44 -9.78
C GLN A 215 -40.30 28.95 -8.45
N GLY A 216 -39.73 28.02 -7.68
CA GLY A 216 -38.70 28.31 -6.68
C GLY A 216 -38.93 27.65 -5.32
N ASN A 217 -40.18 27.58 -4.87
CA ASN A 217 -40.53 26.96 -3.59
C ASN A 217 -41.87 26.20 -3.66
N PRO A 218 -41.85 24.96 -4.19
CA PRO A 218 -43.07 24.18 -4.44
C PRO A 218 -43.90 23.99 -3.17
N GLY A 219 -45.17 24.40 -3.21
CA GLY A 219 -46.13 24.25 -2.12
C GLY A 219 -46.12 25.37 -1.08
N GLN A 220 -45.22 26.37 -1.17
CA GLN A 220 -45.20 27.48 -0.20
C GLN A 220 -46.40 28.42 -0.37
N ASP A 221 -46.79 28.73 -1.61
CA ASP A 221 -47.99 29.54 -1.89
C ASP A 221 -49.26 28.84 -1.41
N PHE A 222 -49.32 27.52 -1.60
CA PHE A 222 -50.41 26.68 -1.13
C PHE A 222 -50.47 26.69 0.41
N PHE A 223 -49.30 26.55 1.06
CA PHE A 223 -49.18 26.63 2.51
C PHE A 223 -49.57 28.00 3.06
N ALA A 224 -49.12 29.10 2.43
CA ALA A 224 -49.46 30.46 2.85
C ALA A 224 -50.97 30.75 2.78
N LYS A 225 -51.66 30.20 1.78
CA LYS A 225 -53.12 30.36 1.60
C LYS A 225 -53.95 29.45 2.49
N THR A 226 -53.51 28.20 2.69
CA THR A 226 -54.34 27.15 3.32
C THR A 226 -53.90 26.78 4.73
N GLY A 227 -52.66 27.08 5.11
CA GLY A 227 -52.03 26.58 6.33
C GLY A 227 -51.76 25.07 6.32
N CYS A 228 -51.84 24.42 5.16
CA CYS A 228 -51.60 23.00 4.97
C CYS A 228 -50.43 22.77 4.01
N ALA A 229 -49.60 21.77 4.30
CA ALA A 229 -48.56 21.31 3.41
C ALA A 229 -49.13 20.34 2.38
N ILE A 230 -48.60 20.37 1.17
CA ILE A 230 -49.01 19.52 0.06
C ILE A 230 -47.82 18.72 -0.44
N PHE A 231 -48.05 17.43 -0.68
CA PHE A 231 -47.04 16.48 -1.14
C PHE A 231 -47.57 15.71 -2.32
N VAL A 232 -46.77 15.70 -3.38
CA VAL A 232 -47.09 15.04 -4.65
C VAL A 232 -46.36 13.69 -4.68
N PRO A 233 -47.00 12.61 -5.15
CA PRO A 233 -46.32 11.32 -5.31
C PRO A 233 -45.15 11.44 -6.31
N SER A 234 -44.17 10.53 -6.21
CA SER A 234 -43.11 10.50 -7.23
C SER A 234 -43.72 10.22 -8.60
N GLU A 235 -43.13 10.74 -9.67
CA GLU A 235 -43.58 10.44 -11.03
C GLU A 235 -43.57 8.94 -11.34
N THR A 236 -42.67 8.19 -10.67
CA THR A 236 -42.52 6.73 -10.76
C THR A 236 -43.58 5.94 -9.99
N ASP A 237 -44.36 6.59 -9.10
CA ASP A 237 -45.39 5.90 -8.31
C ASP A 237 -46.62 5.63 -9.16
N GLU A 238 -47.21 4.44 -9.07
CA GLU A 238 -48.44 4.13 -9.82
C GLU A 238 -49.65 4.94 -9.33
N ASP A 239 -49.63 5.37 -8.07
CA ASP A 239 -50.73 6.15 -7.51
C ASP A 239 -50.57 7.65 -7.77
N GLU A 240 -51.65 8.27 -8.22
CA GLU A 240 -51.75 9.71 -8.47
C GLU A 240 -52.27 10.49 -7.26
N ALA A 241 -52.43 9.82 -6.11
CA ALA A 241 -52.95 10.45 -4.89
C ALA A 241 -51.97 11.47 -4.31
N ILE A 242 -52.38 12.73 -4.31
CA ILE A 242 -51.70 13.81 -3.59
C ILE A 242 -51.99 13.67 -2.09
N THR A 243 -50.98 13.91 -1.25
CA THR A 243 -51.16 13.93 0.20
C THR A 243 -51.15 15.37 0.71
N ILE A 244 -52.19 15.75 1.44
CA ILE A 244 -52.28 17.04 2.11
C ILE A 244 -52.15 16.80 3.62
N VAL A 245 -51.22 17.48 4.26
CA VAL A 245 -50.97 17.41 5.70
C VAL A 245 -51.31 18.77 6.32
N GLY A 246 -52.06 18.76 7.41
CA GLY A 246 -52.41 20.00 8.09
C GLY A 246 -53.32 19.80 9.30
N PRO A 247 -53.70 20.89 9.98
CA PRO A 247 -54.71 20.86 11.02
C PRO A 247 -56.06 20.33 10.48
N ALA A 248 -56.75 19.52 11.29
CA ALA A 248 -57.97 18.82 10.86
C ALA A 248 -59.11 19.74 10.41
N ASP A 249 -59.17 20.96 10.95
CA ASP A 249 -60.12 22.02 10.60
C ASP A 249 -59.83 22.64 9.22
N LYS A 250 -58.55 22.76 8.82
CA LYS A 250 -58.13 23.41 7.56
C LYS A 250 -58.00 22.46 6.37
N ILE A 251 -57.86 21.15 6.60
CA ILE A 251 -57.68 20.17 5.53
C ILE A 251 -58.79 20.22 4.47
N LYS A 252 -60.06 20.38 4.89
CA LYS A 252 -61.18 20.42 3.94
C LYS A 252 -61.11 21.61 3.00
N ASP A 253 -60.67 22.75 3.52
CA ASP A 253 -60.49 23.98 2.75
C ASP A 253 -59.27 23.87 1.82
N ALA A 254 -58.18 23.27 2.30
CA ALA A 254 -57.00 22.96 1.50
C ALA A 254 -57.33 22.02 0.34
N VAL A 255 -58.11 20.95 0.57
CA VAL A 255 -58.57 20.04 -0.50
C VAL A 255 -59.39 20.77 -1.55
N ARG A 256 -60.28 21.67 -1.14
CA ARG A 256 -61.11 22.47 -2.06
C ARG A 256 -60.25 23.41 -2.91
N GLU A 257 -59.28 24.08 -2.28
CA GLU A 257 -58.34 24.95 -2.99
C GLU A 257 -57.43 24.17 -3.94
N ALA A 258 -56.94 22.99 -3.54
CA ALA A 258 -56.14 22.13 -4.39
C ALA A 258 -56.91 21.69 -5.66
N ARG A 259 -58.17 21.28 -5.50
CA ARG A 259 -59.05 20.97 -6.65
C ARG A 259 -59.29 22.19 -7.53
N LYS A 260 -59.55 23.35 -6.94
CA LYS A 260 -59.77 24.60 -7.68
C LYS A 260 -58.53 24.96 -8.52
N GLN A 261 -57.33 24.87 -7.95
CA GLN A 261 -56.08 25.16 -8.68
C GLN A 261 -55.83 24.14 -9.81
N ALA A 262 -56.08 22.84 -9.55
CA ALA A 262 -55.96 21.79 -10.56
C ALA A 262 -57.01 21.88 -11.69
N MET A 263 -58.15 22.52 -11.44
CA MET A 263 -59.22 22.74 -12.45
C MET A 263 -59.11 24.09 -13.14
N ALA A 264 -58.27 25.02 -12.66
CA ALA A 264 -58.11 26.35 -13.23
C ALA A 264 -57.31 26.36 -14.56
N THR A 265 -56.76 25.22 -14.97
CA THR A 265 -56.01 25.06 -16.21
C THR A 265 -56.80 24.26 -17.23
N GLN A 266 -56.79 24.72 -18.47
CA GLN A 266 -57.27 23.95 -19.62
C GLN A 266 -56.22 22.89 -20.00
N THR A 267 -56.66 21.80 -20.64
CA THR A 267 -55.77 20.70 -21.05
C THR A 267 -56.00 20.35 -22.51
N VAL A 268 -54.92 20.15 -23.25
CA VAL A 268 -54.92 19.56 -24.59
C VAL A 268 -54.14 18.26 -24.57
N ASN A 269 -54.76 17.19 -25.07
CA ASN A 269 -54.14 15.88 -25.18
C ASN A 269 -53.66 15.65 -26.62
N ILE A 270 -52.36 15.50 -26.78
CA ILE A 270 -51.69 15.24 -28.06
C ILE A 270 -51.47 13.73 -28.17
N ASP A 271 -52.30 13.09 -28.99
CA ASP A 271 -52.17 11.68 -29.34
C ASP A 271 -51.10 11.51 -30.42
N ILE A 272 -49.87 11.26 -29.98
CA ILE A 272 -48.71 11.09 -30.87
C ILE A 272 -48.90 9.86 -31.76
N HIS A 273 -49.59 8.83 -31.28
CA HIS A 273 -49.83 7.63 -32.07
C HIS A 273 -50.64 7.94 -33.32
N LYS A 274 -51.69 8.77 -33.20
CA LYS A 274 -52.46 9.22 -34.37
C LYS A 274 -51.61 9.99 -35.37
N GLN A 275 -50.68 10.83 -34.92
CA GLN A 275 -49.80 11.59 -35.80
C GLN A 275 -48.76 10.69 -36.51
N LEU A 276 -48.22 9.71 -35.79
CA LEU A 276 -47.18 8.80 -36.27
C LEU A 276 -47.71 7.58 -37.06
N LYS A 277 -49.03 7.31 -37.07
CA LYS A 277 -49.69 6.19 -37.79
C LYS A 277 -49.37 6.13 -39.29
N LYS A 278 -48.82 7.20 -39.88
CA LYS A 278 -48.31 7.23 -41.26
C LYS A 278 -46.99 6.45 -41.45
N SER A 279 -46.35 6.02 -40.36
CA SER A 279 -45.05 5.34 -40.36
C SER A 279 -45.19 3.94 -39.74
N SER A 280 -44.83 2.88 -40.47
CA SER A 280 -44.86 1.50 -39.95
C SER A 280 -43.76 1.26 -38.90
N GLY A 281 -44.11 0.98 -37.64
CA GLY A 281 -43.16 0.66 -36.56
C GLY A 281 -43.75 0.73 -35.14
N ASN A 282 -42.90 0.55 -34.11
CA ASN A 282 -43.29 0.66 -32.70
C ASN A 282 -43.48 2.14 -32.31
N THR A 283 -44.69 2.63 -32.55
CA THR A 283 -45.04 4.05 -32.33
C THR A 283 -44.93 4.48 -30.86
N THR A 284 -45.15 3.57 -29.92
CA THR A 284 -45.05 3.85 -28.47
C THR A 284 -43.62 4.16 -28.05
N GLN A 285 -42.68 3.32 -28.50
CA GLN A 285 -41.25 3.52 -28.22
C GLN A 285 -40.74 4.81 -28.86
N HIS A 286 -41.22 5.16 -30.06
CA HIS A 286 -40.84 6.42 -30.71
C HIS A 286 -41.34 7.67 -29.99
N ALA A 287 -42.59 7.66 -29.52
CA ALA A 287 -43.15 8.73 -28.70
C ALA A 287 -42.30 8.98 -27.44
N GLN A 288 -41.84 7.90 -26.79
CA GLN A 288 -40.95 7.97 -25.62
C GLN A 288 -39.56 8.48 -25.98
N ASN A 289 -38.98 7.98 -27.07
CA ASN A 289 -37.68 8.44 -27.56
C ASN A 289 -37.70 9.95 -27.87
N LEU A 290 -38.74 10.43 -28.54
CA LEU A 290 -38.91 11.84 -28.84
C LEU A 290 -39.06 12.66 -27.55
N ALA A 291 -39.86 12.20 -26.58
CA ALA A 291 -39.99 12.86 -25.28
C ALA A 291 -38.65 12.95 -24.54
N ARG A 292 -37.83 11.89 -24.57
CA ARG A 292 -36.50 11.86 -23.94
C ARG A 292 -35.56 12.86 -24.61
N TYR A 293 -35.53 12.86 -25.95
CA TYR A 293 -34.70 13.78 -26.72
C TYR A 293 -35.07 15.26 -26.49
N LEU A 294 -36.36 15.60 -26.51
CA LEU A 294 -36.82 16.98 -26.28
C LEU A 294 -36.52 17.46 -24.84
N ARG A 295 -36.52 16.55 -23.86
CA ARG A 295 -36.11 16.85 -22.48
C ARG A 295 -34.61 17.08 -22.37
N GLU A 296 -33.78 16.22 -22.97
CA GLU A 296 -32.32 16.39 -22.92
C GLU A 296 -31.84 17.65 -23.65
N ARG A 297 -32.63 18.14 -24.63
CA ARG A 297 -32.38 19.41 -25.32
C ARG A 297 -33.03 20.62 -24.66
N ASP A 298 -33.62 20.46 -23.47
CA ASP A 298 -34.36 21.50 -22.73
C ASP A 298 -35.45 22.21 -23.56
N GLU A 299 -35.91 21.61 -24.67
CA GLU A 299 -36.87 22.24 -25.58
C GLU A 299 -38.27 22.26 -24.97
N ILE A 300 -38.62 21.23 -24.19
CA ILE A 300 -39.85 21.22 -23.39
C ILE A 300 -39.84 22.40 -22.42
N GLU A 301 -38.76 22.56 -21.63
CA GLU A 301 -38.64 23.67 -20.69
C GLU A 301 -38.67 25.04 -21.39
N ARG A 302 -38.05 25.15 -22.57
CA ARG A 302 -38.10 26.37 -23.39
C ARG A 302 -39.52 26.73 -23.82
N LEU A 303 -40.30 25.75 -24.30
CA LEU A 303 -41.70 25.96 -24.67
C LEU A 303 -42.57 26.31 -23.45
N GLU A 304 -42.35 25.64 -22.33
CA GLU A 304 -43.06 25.94 -21.08
C GLU A 304 -42.86 27.40 -20.65
N LYS A 305 -41.60 27.88 -20.66
CA LYS A 305 -41.26 29.27 -20.33
C LYS A 305 -41.82 30.27 -21.34
N LEU A 306 -41.76 29.96 -22.63
CA LEU A 306 -42.16 30.88 -23.69
C LEU A 306 -43.67 31.14 -23.70
N PHE A 307 -44.48 30.08 -23.50
CA PHE A 307 -45.93 30.15 -23.59
C PHE A 307 -46.64 30.08 -22.23
N ASN A 308 -45.87 30.17 -21.13
CA ASN A 308 -46.40 30.02 -19.77
C ASN A 308 -47.32 28.80 -19.62
N ALA A 309 -46.90 27.70 -20.24
CA ALA A 309 -47.62 26.44 -20.31
C ALA A 309 -46.79 25.35 -19.62
N ARG A 310 -47.39 24.19 -19.38
CA ARG A 310 -46.68 23.01 -18.89
C ARG A 310 -46.98 21.82 -19.77
N ILE A 311 -45.95 21.02 -20.04
CA ILE A 311 -46.00 19.91 -20.97
C ILE A 311 -45.63 18.64 -20.20
N PHE A 312 -46.61 17.77 -20.01
CA PHE A 312 -46.39 16.46 -19.41
C PHE A 312 -46.09 15.42 -20.49
N THR A 313 -44.90 14.83 -20.41
CA THR A 313 -44.50 13.71 -21.26
C THR A 313 -44.26 12.46 -20.39
N PRO A 314 -44.94 11.32 -20.65
CA PRO A 314 -44.74 10.10 -19.88
C PRO A 314 -43.29 9.60 -19.92
N LYS A 315 -42.76 9.18 -18.76
CA LYS A 315 -41.36 8.68 -18.63
C LYS A 315 -41.22 7.15 -18.68
N GLN A 316 -42.23 6.42 -18.22
CA GLN A 316 -42.22 4.95 -18.19
C GLN A 316 -42.85 4.34 -19.45
N ALA A 317 -42.45 3.08 -19.72
CA ALA A 317 -42.81 2.34 -20.92
C ALA A 317 -44.28 1.91 -20.97
N ASP A 318 -44.93 1.87 -19.81
CA ASP A 318 -46.33 1.50 -19.72
C ASP A 318 -47.21 2.73 -19.92
N VAL A 319 -48.35 2.50 -20.55
CA VAL A 319 -49.38 3.46 -20.93
C VAL A 319 -49.11 4.24 -22.23
N THR A 320 -50.03 4.01 -23.17
CA THR A 320 -50.42 4.81 -24.34
C THR A 320 -50.87 6.24 -23.98
N SER A 321 -50.33 6.82 -22.91
CA SER A 321 -50.73 8.12 -22.40
C SER A 321 -50.38 9.19 -23.43
N PRO A 322 -51.35 10.02 -23.84
CA PRO A 322 -51.07 11.15 -24.72
C PRO A 322 -50.13 12.13 -24.00
N TRP A 323 -49.41 12.95 -24.76
CA TRP A 323 -48.77 14.12 -24.17
C TRP A 323 -49.85 15.10 -23.77
N GLU A 324 -49.74 15.66 -22.57
CA GLU A 324 -50.74 16.58 -22.04
C GLU A 324 -50.12 17.96 -21.87
N VAL A 325 -50.73 18.95 -22.50
CA VAL A 325 -50.33 20.35 -22.37
C VAL A 325 -51.36 21.06 -21.51
N TYR A 326 -50.88 21.80 -20.53
CA TYR A 326 -51.68 22.53 -19.57
C TYR A 326 -51.33 24.00 -19.58
N SER A 327 -52.32 24.88 -19.66
CA SER A 327 -52.14 26.32 -19.48
C SER A 327 -53.43 26.95 -18.97
N ARG A 328 -53.31 28.16 -18.42
CA ARG A 328 -54.46 29.00 -18.07
C ARG A 328 -54.99 29.77 -19.28
N ASP A 329 -54.15 29.93 -20.30
CA ASP A 329 -54.46 30.65 -21.53
C ASP A 329 -54.69 29.66 -22.69
N GLN A 330 -55.77 29.90 -23.45
CA GLN A 330 -56.20 29.00 -24.52
C GLN A 330 -55.34 29.19 -25.78
N ASP A 331 -54.89 30.42 -26.08
CA ASP A 331 -54.05 30.69 -27.25
C ASP A 331 -52.67 30.06 -27.06
N SER A 332 -52.08 30.22 -25.87
CA SER A 332 -50.84 29.55 -25.47
C SER A 332 -50.91 28.01 -25.57
N LEU A 333 -52.06 27.39 -25.29
CA LEU A 333 -52.24 25.95 -25.49
C LEU A 333 -52.15 25.55 -26.96
N PHE A 334 -52.81 26.30 -27.84
CA PHE A 334 -52.81 26.02 -29.28
C PHE A 334 -51.43 26.25 -29.88
N ASP A 335 -50.74 27.32 -29.48
CA ASP A 335 -49.38 27.60 -29.94
C ASP A 335 -48.43 26.46 -29.54
N VAL A 336 -48.44 26.02 -28.29
CA VAL A 336 -47.62 24.88 -27.84
C VAL A 336 -47.99 23.60 -28.58
N GLN A 337 -49.29 23.35 -28.78
CA GLN A 337 -49.75 22.20 -29.54
C GLN A 337 -49.23 22.21 -30.98
N GLU A 338 -49.30 23.33 -31.68
CA GLU A 338 -48.78 23.49 -33.05
C GLU A 338 -47.26 23.25 -33.08
N GLN A 339 -46.53 23.84 -32.14
CA GLN A 339 -45.08 23.63 -32.05
C GLN A 339 -44.73 22.17 -31.80
N LEU A 340 -45.42 21.47 -30.89
CA LEU A 340 -45.18 20.06 -30.61
C LEU A 340 -45.53 19.17 -31.82
N ILE A 341 -46.63 19.43 -32.51
CA ILE A 341 -47.00 18.69 -33.73
C ILE A 341 -45.94 18.89 -34.81
N SER A 342 -45.47 20.12 -35.04
CA SER A 342 -44.41 20.41 -36.00
C SER A 342 -43.11 19.67 -35.69
N MET A 343 -42.75 19.53 -34.40
CA MET A 343 -41.59 18.75 -33.98
C MET A 343 -41.81 17.25 -34.19
N ILE A 344 -43.01 16.73 -33.90
CA ILE A 344 -43.34 15.32 -34.15
C ILE A 344 -43.19 14.99 -35.64
N ASP A 345 -43.70 15.86 -36.53
CA ASP A 345 -43.60 15.69 -37.98
C ASP A 345 -42.16 15.81 -38.50
N ALA A 346 -41.32 16.63 -37.85
CA ALA A 346 -39.91 16.80 -38.18
C ALA A 346 -39.01 15.65 -37.70
N HIS A 347 -39.52 14.74 -36.85
CA HIS A 347 -38.77 13.63 -36.27
C HIS A 347 -39.44 12.29 -36.58
N PRO A 348 -39.35 11.80 -37.84
CA PRO A 348 -39.85 10.48 -38.21
C PRO A 348 -39.06 9.36 -37.54
N LEU A 349 -39.60 8.13 -37.55
CA LEU A 349 -38.92 6.91 -37.06
C LEU A 349 -37.50 6.76 -37.63
N SER A 350 -37.28 7.15 -38.89
CA SER A 350 -35.98 7.05 -39.56
C SER A 350 -34.90 7.99 -38.98
N ARG A 351 -35.28 8.95 -38.13
CA ARG A 351 -34.37 9.95 -37.53
C ARG A 351 -33.86 9.52 -36.14
N MET A 352 -34.41 8.43 -35.60
CA MET A 352 -34.08 7.92 -34.27
C MET A 352 -33.81 6.42 -34.30
N ALA A 353 -32.86 5.95 -33.49
CA ALA A 353 -32.58 4.53 -33.36
C ALA A 353 -32.19 4.17 -31.92
N ASN A 354 -32.74 3.09 -31.39
CA ASN A 354 -32.36 2.54 -30.08
C ASN A 354 -31.20 1.54 -30.25
N ILE A 355 -30.28 1.55 -29.29
CA ILE A 355 -29.18 0.58 -29.20
C ILE A 355 -29.20 -0.02 -27.79
N PRO A 356 -29.28 -1.35 -27.66
CA PRO A 356 -29.14 -2.01 -26.37
C PRO A 356 -27.67 -1.94 -25.94
N VAL A 357 -27.39 -1.21 -24.86
CA VAL A 357 -26.05 -1.09 -24.28
C VAL A 357 -26.13 -1.36 -22.77
N ASP A 358 -25.17 -2.12 -22.23
CA ASP A 358 -25.14 -2.35 -20.78
C ASP A 358 -24.93 -1.03 -20.01
N PRO A 359 -25.64 -0.80 -18.90
CA PRO A 359 -25.57 0.46 -18.14
C PRO A 359 -24.18 0.78 -17.59
N PHE A 360 -23.32 -0.23 -17.47
CA PHE A 360 -21.91 -0.08 -17.14
C PHE A 360 -21.19 0.88 -18.10
N TYR A 361 -21.52 0.83 -19.40
CA TYR A 361 -20.87 1.63 -20.44
C TYR A 361 -21.44 3.05 -20.58
N HIS A 362 -22.57 3.39 -19.94
CA HIS A 362 -23.19 4.72 -20.06
C HIS A 362 -22.25 5.89 -19.69
N SER A 363 -21.41 5.71 -18.66
CA SER A 363 -20.44 6.75 -18.28
C SER A 363 -19.34 6.94 -19.33
N HIS A 364 -18.90 5.87 -19.99
CA HIS A 364 -17.88 5.95 -21.03
C HIS A 364 -18.48 6.50 -22.33
N LEU A 365 -19.71 6.07 -22.65
CA LEU A 365 -20.52 6.65 -23.73
C LEU A 365 -20.65 8.16 -23.59
N ARG A 366 -21.02 8.66 -22.40
CA ARG A 366 -21.18 10.11 -22.15
C ARG A 366 -19.90 10.90 -22.40
N LYS A 367 -18.76 10.40 -21.91
CA LYS A 367 -17.50 11.17 -21.85
C LYS A 367 -16.67 11.07 -23.12
N GLU A 368 -16.60 9.90 -23.74
CA GLU A 368 -15.63 9.64 -24.82
C GLU A 368 -16.29 9.42 -26.18
N ILE A 369 -17.41 8.69 -26.22
CA ILE A 369 -18.03 8.27 -27.48
C ILE A 369 -19.02 9.33 -27.99
N SER A 370 -19.87 9.89 -27.12
CA SER A 370 -20.91 10.85 -27.53
C SER A 370 -20.34 12.09 -28.24
N PRO A 371 -19.24 12.72 -27.79
CA PRO A 371 -18.65 13.86 -28.50
C PRO A 371 -18.14 13.49 -29.90
N ARG A 372 -17.50 12.32 -30.05
CA ARG A 372 -16.99 11.83 -31.33
C ARG A 372 -18.10 11.47 -32.29
N VAL A 373 -19.12 10.76 -31.81
CA VAL A 373 -20.28 10.38 -32.63
C VAL A 373 -21.03 11.61 -33.13
N LYS A 374 -21.17 12.63 -32.28
CA LYS A 374 -21.74 13.92 -32.66
C LYS A 374 -20.89 14.65 -33.70
N GLN A 375 -19.57 14.64 -33.53
CA GLN A 375 -18.65 15.31 -34.45
C GLN A 375 -18.58 14.60 -35.81
N ASP A 376 -18.39 13.29 -35.84
CA ASP A 376 -18.06 12.54 -37.06
C ASP A 376 -19.32 12.17 -37.85
N TYR A 377 -20.41 11.80 -37.16
CA TYR A 377 -21.64 11.30 -37.80
C TYR A 377 -22.83 12.26 -37.69
N GLY A 378 -22.73 13.36 -36.93
CA GLY A 378 -23.84 14.28 -36.72
C GLY A 378 -24.99 13.66 -35.91
N VAL A 379 -24.68 12.64 -35.09
CA VAL A 379 -25.66 11.91 -34.28
C VAL A 379 -25.51 12.29 -32.81
N HIS A 380 -26.60 12.70 -32.20
CA HIS A 380 -26.69 12.95 -30.77
C HIS A 380 -27.06 11.66 -30.02
N VAL A 381 -26.35 11.42 -28.92
CA VAL A 381 -26.50 10.22 -28.09
C VAL A 381 -27.22 10.61 -26.81
N VAL A 382 -28.43 10.09 -26.62
CA VAL A 382 -29.31 10.32 -25.48
C VAL A 382 -29.26 9.10 -24.57
N LEU A 383 -28.86 9.30 -23.31
CA LEU A 383 -28.74 8.21 -22.35
C LEU A 383 -30.07 7.94 -21.64
N PRO A 384 -30.38 6.68 -21.31
CA PRO A 384 -31.60 6.35 -20.61
C PRO A 384 -31.61 6.90 -19.18
N GLU A 385 -32.79 7.33 -18.72
CA GLU A 385 -33.00 7.81 -17.34
C GLU A 385 -33.03 6.67 -16.32
N LEU A 386 -33.49 5.49 -16.76
CA LEU A 386 -33.51 4.26 -15.97
C LEU A 386 -32.30 3.39 -16.33
N PRO A 387 -31.73 2.64 -15.38
CA PRO A 387 -30.59 1.77 -15.62
C PRO A 387 -30.83 0.83 -16.79
N ASP A 388 -31.97 0.14 -16.85
CA ASP A 388 -32.24 -0.90 -17.86
C ASP A 388 -32.77 -0.38 -19.20
N GLY A 389 -32.64 0.92 -19.48
CA GLY A 389 -33.12 1.50 -20.74
C GLY A 389 -32.12 1.36 -21.90
N ASP A 390 -32.62 1.34 -23.14
CA ASP A 390 -31.78 1.45 -24.33
C ASP A 390 -31.23 2.87 -24.51
N VAL A 391 -30.03 2.97 -25.09
CA VAL A 391 -29.43 4.24 -25.52
C VAL A 391 -30.10 4.69 -26.81
N LEU A 392 -30.48 5.96 -26.88
CA LEU A 392 -31.16 6.54 -28.03
C LEU A 392 -30.17 7.34 -28.89
N LEU A 393 -30.16 7.08 -30.19
CA LEU A 393 -29.45 7.87 -31.19
C LEU A 393 -30.44 8.76 -31.94
N VAL A 394 -30.10 10.04 -32.10
CA VAL A 394 -30.90 11.02 -32.85
C VAL A 394 -30.03 11.72 -33.87
N PHE A 395 -30.42 11.71 -35.14
CA PHE A 395 -29.66 12.39 -36.19
C PHE A 395 -29.96 13.90 -36.21
N GLU A 396 -28.92 14.72 -36.00
CA GLU A 396 -29.00 16.19 -36.04
C GLU A 396 -28.24 16.80 -37.24
N GLY A 397 -27.38 16.03 -37.88
CA GLY A 397 -26.56 16.49 -39.01
C GLY A 397 -25.52 17.54 -38.61
N LEU A 398 -25.10 18.36 -39.58
CA LEU A 398 -24.08 19.40 -39.36
C LEU A 398 -24.54 20.47 -38.37
N ALA A 399 -25.83 20.82 -38.38
CA ALA A 399 -26.42 21.79 -37.47
C ALA A 399 -26.29 21.36 -36.01
N GLY A 400 -26.35 20.06 -35.72
CA GLY A 400 -26.17 19.52 -34.37
C GLY A 400 -24.82 19.87 -33.73
N ARG A 401 -23.79 20.16 -34.53
CA ARG A 401 -22.44 20.51 -34.04
C ARG A 401 -22.39 21.90 -33.39
N GLU A 402 -23.35 22.75 -33.67
CA GLU A 402 -23.38 24.11 -33.15
C GLU A 402 -23.88 24.13 -31.69
N PRO A 403 -23.35 25.05 -30.86
CA PRO A 403 -23.79 25.18 -29.48
C PRO A 403 -25.25 25.69 -29.36
N GLU A 404 -25.72 26.45 -30.35
CA GLU A 404 -27.09 26.99 -30.42
C GLU A 404 -27.98 26.17 -31.38
N TYR A 405 -27.95 24.85 -31.25
CA TYR A 405 -28.76 23.97 -32.08
C TYR A 405 -30.26 24.20 -31.86
N SER A 406 -30.99 24.53 -32.93
CA SER A 406 -32.46 24.59 -32.93
C SER A 406 -33.06 23.28 -33.44
N ILE A 407 -34.05 22.77 -32.71
CA ILE A 407 -34.79 21.57 -33.09
C ILE A 407 -35.61 21.84 -34.37
N PRO A 408 -35.50 20.99 -35.42
CA PRO A 408 -36.27 21.16 -36.65
C PRO A 408 -37.78 21.03 -36.44
N ARG A 409 -38.55 21.81 -37.21
CA ARG A 409 -40.02 21.87 -37.17
C ARG A 409 -40.68 21.55 -38.52
N SER A 410 -39.89 21.45 -39.58
CA SER A 410 -40.37 21.11 -40.92
C SER A 410 -40.26 19.60 -41.17
N GLN A 411 -41.26 19.05 -41.87
CA GLN A 411 -41.22 17.66 -42.30
C GLN A 411 -40.02 17.41 -43.24
N PRO A 412 -39.21 16.37 -43.00
CA PRO A 412 -38.01 16.11 -43.80
C PRO A 412 -38.35 15.60 -45.21
N SER A 413 -37.53 15.99 -46.17
CA SER A 413 -37.54 15.49 -47.54
C SER A 413 -37.07 14.04 -47.63
N ARG A 414 -37.38 13.35 -48.74
CA ARG A 414 -36.97 11.95 -48.94
C ARG A 414 -35.45 11.75 -48.88
N ASN A 415 -34.68 12.70 -49.41
CA ASN A 415 -33.21 12.63 -49.41
C ASN A 415 -32.64 12.76 -47.99
N GLU A 416 -33.20 13.66 -47.18
CA GLU A 416 -32.81 13.82 -45.77
C GLU A 416 -33.12 12.55 -44.97
N VAL A 417 -34.28 11.92 -45.22
CA VAL A 417 -34.64 10.65 -44.56
C VAL A 417 -33.64 9.52 -44.87
N GLU A 418 -33.10 9.46 -46.10
CA GLU A 418 -32.06 8.48 -46.46
C GLU A 418 -30.72 8.79 -45.78
N GLU A 419 -30.37 10.08 -45.65
CA GLU A 419 -29.18 10.51 -44.92
C GLU A 419 -29.28 10.16 -43.43
N PHE A 420 -30.45 10.35 -42.81
CA PHE A 420 -30.68 10.00 -41.40
C PHE A 420 -30.41 8.52 -41.14
N LYS A 421 -30.94 7.65 -42.01
CA LYS A 421 -30.74 6.20 -41.91
C LYS A 421 -29.26 5.83 -42.01
N ARG A 422 -28.55 6.39 -43.00
CA ARG A 422 -27.12 6.14 -43.18
C ARG A 422 -26.30 6.60 -41.97
N GLY A 423 -26.52 7.84 -41.51
CA GLY A 423 -25.79 8.40 -40.38
C GLY A 423 -26.04 7.63 -39.08
N LEU A 424 -27.27 7.20 -38.82
CA LEU A 424 -27.62 6.38 -37.66
C LEU A 424 -27.03 4.97 -37.75
N GLU A 425 -27.05 4.34 -38.92
CA GLU A 425 -26.44 3.03 -39.11
C GLU A 425 -24.92 3.07 -38.91
N ASP A 426 -24.25 4.09 -39.44
CA ASP A 426 -22.80 4.26 -39.31
C ASP A 426 -22.41 4.57 -37.86
N ALA A 427 -23.13 5.47 -37.19
CA ALA A 427 -22.94 5.76 -35.76
C ALA A 427 -23.21 4.53 -34.89
N ARG A 428 -24.29 3.77 -35.19
CA ARG A 428 -24.63 2.54 -34.50
C ARG A 428 -23.55 1.48 -34.66
N LYS A 429 -23.05 1.26 -35.88
CA LYS A 429 -21.94 0.33 -36.13
C LYS A 429 -20.69 0.78 -35.37
N HIS A 430 -20.34 2.06 -35.41
CA HIS A 430 -19.19 2.59 -34.66
C HIS A 430 -19.30 2.36 -33.15
N ILE A 431 -20.46 2.65 -32.56
CA ILE A 431 -20.72 2.42 -31.13
C ILE A 431 -20.66 0.93 -30.80
N LEU A 432 -21.31 0.09 -31.61
CA LEU A 432 -21.30 -1.36 -31.43
C LEU A 432 -19.95 -2.00 -31.72
N ASP A 433 -19.08 -1.42 -32.53
CA ASP A 433 -17.71 -1.91 -32.75
C ASP A 433 -16.83 -1.53 -31.55
N ILE A 434 -16.98 -0.31 -31.01
CA ILE A 434 -16.27 0.12 -29.78
C ILE A 434 -16.72 -0.70 -28.57
N ILE A 435 -18.01 -1.03 -28.46
CA ILE A 435 -18.56 -1.82 -27.34
C ILE A 435 -18.41 -3.32 -27.59
N GLY A 436 -18.63 -3.80 -28.81
CA GLY A 436 -18.58 -5.21 -29.21
C GLY A 436 -17.16 -5.75 -29.36
N SER A 437 -16.17 -4.88 -29.56
CA SER A 437 -14.76 -5.23 -29.30
C SER A 437 -14.47 -5.47 -27.81
N GLN A 438 -15.43 -5.16 -26.92
CA GLN A 438 -15.31 -5.37 -25.49
C GLN A 438 -16.08 -6.61 -25.08
N ALA A 439 -15.46 -7.38 -24.19
CA ALA A 439 -16.05 -8.61 -23.68
C ALA A 439 -17.34 -8.32 -22.89
N GLU A 440 -18.19 -9.34 -22.82
CA GLU A 440 -19.38 -9.36 -21.96
C GLU A 440 -19.08 -8.83 -20.55
N VAL A 441 -19.98 -7.99 -20.03
CA VAL A 441 -19.85 -7.44 -18.68
C VAL A 441 -20.20 -8.52 -17.69
N THR A 442 -19.23 -8.95 -16.89
CA THR A 442 -19.43 -9.95 -15.83
C THR A 442 -19.30 -9.31 -14.47
N SER A 443 -19.93 -9.95 -13.47
CA SER A 443 -19.78 -9.59 -12.07
C SER A 443 -19.13 -10.73 -11.30
N GLU A 444 -18.06 -10.45 -10.58
CA GLU A 444 -17.36 -11.41 -9.74
C GLU A 444 -17.33 -10.92 -8.30
N SER A 445 -17.72 -11.77 -7.35
CA SER A 445 -17.78 -11.43 -5.93
C SER A 445 -16.68 -12.11 -5.15
N ILE A 446 -15.98 -11.34 -4.31
CA ILE A 446 -14.86 -11.80 -3.49
C ILE A 446 -15.16 -11.43 -2.04
N ASP A 447 -15.08 -12.40 -1.14
CA ASP A 447 -15.23 -12.16 0.30
C ASP A 447 -13.91 -11.60 0.87
N VAL A 448 -13.98 -10.40 1.42
CA VAL A 448 -12.83 -9.66 1.93
C VAL A 448 -13.20 -9.05 3.28
N PRO A 449 -12.46 -9.35 4.36
CA PRO A 449 -12.69 -8.72 5.66
C PRO A 449 -12.61 -7.18 5.57
N ALA A 450 -13.50 -6.48 6.28
CA ALA A 450 -13.64 -5.02 6.22
C ALA A 450 -12.33 -4.24 6.48
N ILE A 451 -11.42 -4.81 7.28
CA ILE A 451 -10.11 -4.24 7.63
C ILE A 451 -9.25 -3.97 6.37
N TYR A 452 -9.45 -4.76 5.31
CA TYR A 452 -8.68 -4.65 4.07
C TYR A 452 -9.36 -3.82 2.99
N HIS A 453 -10.61 -3.39 3.18
CA HIS A 453 -11.40 -2.69 2.16
C HIS A 453 -10.73 -1.40 1.68
N ASP A 454 -10.18 -0.60 2.59
CA ASP A 454 -9.50 0.65 2.22
C ASP A 454 -8.21 0.43 1.44
N LYS A 455 -7.41 -0.57 1.84
CA LYS A 455 -6.17 -0.91 1.12
C LYS A 455 -6.49 -1.46 -0.26
N LEU A 456 -7.50 -2.33 -0.34
CA LEU A 456 -7.97 -2.93 -1.57
C LEU A 456 -8.56 -1.88 -2.53
N ARG A 457 -9.33 -0.91 -2.02
CA ARG A 457 -9.86 0.20 -2.82
C ARG A 457 -8.74 1.00 -3.48
N ARG A 458 -7.66 1.29 -2.75
CA ARG A 458 -6.49 1.99 -3.31
C ARG A 458 -5.77 1.15 -4.36
N PHE A 459 -5.60 -0.15 -4.10
CA PHE A 459 -5.00 -1.09 -5.05
C PHE A 459 -5.79 -1.15 -6.36
N ILE A 460 -7.12 -1.34 -6.28
CA ILE A 460 -8.00 -1.37 -7.45
C ILE A 460 -8.00 -0.04 -8.19
N LEU A 461 -7.99 1.09 -7.49
CA LEU A 461 -7.90 2.41 -8.13
C LEU A 461 -6.60 2.59 -8.92
N GLN A 462 -5.49 2.05 -8.42
CA GLN A 462 -4.19 2.11 -9.09
C GLN A 462 -4.16 1.22 -10.34
N GLU A 463 -4.68 0.00 -10.26
CA GLU A 463 -4.80 -0.92 -11.40
C GLU A 463 -5.79 -0.40 -12.46
N ASN A 464 -6.87 0.26 -12.06
CA ASN A 464 -7.85 0.83 -12.98
C ASN A 464 -7.30 2.03 -13.78
N LYS A 465 -6.22 2.71 -13.34
CA LYS A 465 -5.64 3.85 -14.10
C LYS A 465 -5.04 3.44 -15.44
N SER A 466 -4.59 2.20 -15.58
CA SER A 466 -3.99 1.69 -16.82
C SER A 466 -5.03 1.10 -17.78
N SER A 467 -6.27 0.89 -17.32
CA SER A 467 -7.34 0.29 -18.12
C SER A 467 -8.16 1.36 -18.84
N GLN A 468 -8.47 1.16 -20.13
CA GLN A 468 -9.34 2.07 -20.90
C GLN A 468 -10.74 2.21 -20.27
N ILE A 469 -11.25 1.12 -19.69
CA ILE A 469 -12.53 1.12 -18.97
C ILE A 469 -12.31 0.58 -17.56
N PRO A 470 -12.53 1.41 -16.52
CA PRO A 470 -12.26 1.03 -15.15
C PRO A 470 -13.32 0.04 -14.64
N VAL A 471 -12.88 -1.01 -13.95
CA VAL A 471 -13.77 -1.96 -13.26
C VAL A 471 -14.42 -1.25 -12.07
N ARG A 472 -15.75 -1.36 -11.96
CA ARG A 472 -16.50 -0.79 -10.84
C ARG A 472 -16.54 -1.76 -9.67
N VAL A 473 -16.44 -1.22 -8.47
CA VAL A 473 -16.40 -1.97 -7.21
C VAL A 473 -17.61 -1.61 -6.39
N TYR A 474 -18.40 -2.61 -6.01
CA TYR A 474 -19.57 -2.48 -5.15
C TYR A 474 -19.31 -3.23 -3.84
N PRO A 475 -19.00 -2.53 -2.75
CA PRO A 475 -18.87 -3.16 -1.43
C PRO A 475 -20.25 -3.44 -0.83
N SER A 476 -20.47 -4.65 -0.34
CA SER A 476 -21.67 -5.06 0.39
C SER A 476 -21.27 -5.93 1.59
N GLY A 477 -21.22 -5.33 2.78
CA GLY A 477 -20.78 -6.02 4.00
C GLY A 477 -19.32 -6.46 3.91
N THR A 478 -19.04 -7.76 3.93
CA THR A 478 -17.70 -8.32 3.68
C THR A 478 -17.46 -8.69 2.22
N VAL A 479 -18.49 -8.68 1.38
CA VAL A 479 -18.40 -9.09 -0.01
C VAL A 479 -18.14 -7.87 -0.89
N ILE A 480 -17.13 -7.97 -1.74
CA ILE A 480 -16.82 -6.96 -2.75
C ILE A 480 -17.15 -7.53 -4.13
N THR A 481 -18.06 -6.88 -4.84
CA THR A 481 -18.44 -7.26 -6.20
C THR A 481 -17.72 -6.36 -7.21
N LEU A 482 -16.92 -6.96 -8.08
CA LEU A 482 -16.26 -6.32 -9.21
C LEU A 482 -17.14 -6.50 -10.46
N LYS A 483 -17.54 -5.40 -11.11
CA LYS A 483 -18.31 -5.43 -12.36
C LYS A 483 -17.54 -4.72 -13.48
N GLY A 484 -17.40 -5.36 -14.63
CA GLY A 484 -16.72 -4.80 -15.80
C GLY A 484 -16.51 -5.83 -16.91
N PRO A 485 -15.65 -5.53 -17.90
CA PRO A 485 -15.37 -6.45 -19.00
C PRO A 485 -14.73 -7.74 -18.48
N LYS A 486 -15.24 -8.90 -18.90
CA LYS A 486 -14.80 -10.23 -18.44
C LYS A 486 -13.27 -10.43 -18.27
N PRO A 487 -12.41 -10.17 -19.27
CA PRO A 487 -10.97 -10.42 -19.13
C PRO A 487 -10.32 -9.48 -18.12
N THR A 488 -10.81 -8.25 -18.01
CA THR A 488 -10.32 -7.26 -17.03
C THR A 488 -10.76 -7.63 -15.62
N VAL A 489 -12.01 -8.08 -15.46
CA VAL A 489 -12.54 -8.53 -14.17
C VAL A 489 -11.82 -9.78 -13.70
N GLU A 490 -11.65 -10.80 -14.54
CA GLU A 490 -10.95 -12.04 -14.18
C GLU A 490 -9.48 -11.76 -13.79
N SER A 491 -8.79 -10.92 -14.56
CA SER A 491 -7.40 -10.53 -14.25
C SER A 491 -7.30 -9.73 -12.94
N LEU A 492 -8.19 -8.77 -12.73
CA LEU A 492 -8.22 -7.97 -11.51
C LEU A 492 -8.62 -8.82 -10.30
N ALA A 493 -9.61 -9.70 -10.44
CA ALA A 493 -10.08 -10.58 -9.38
C ALA A 493 -8.98 -11.54 -8.93
N ALA A 494 -8.18 -12.09 -9.85
CA ALA A 494 -6.99 -12.88 -9.51
C ALA A 494 -6.00 -12.05 -8.66
N LYS A 495 -5.64 -10.85 -9.12
CA LYS A 495 -4.75 -9.93 -8.37
C LYS A 495 -5.30 -9.56 -7.00
N VAL A 496 -6.62 -9.34 -6.90
CA VAL A 496 -7.28 -9.03 -5.63
C VAL A 496 -7.24 -10.21 -4.67
N ARG A 497 -7.47 -11.44 -5.14
CA ARG A 497 -7.33 -12.65 -4.31
C ARG A 497 -5.91 -12.81 -3.79
N ASP A 498 -4.91 -12.63 -4.64
CA ASP A 498 -3.50 -12.73 -4.26
C ASP A 498 -3.13 -11.64 -3.22
N PHE A 499 -3.61 -10.42 -3.43
CA PHE A 499 -3.41 -9.31 -2.49
C PHE A 499 -4.06 -9.59 -1.12
N VAL A 500 -5.28 -10.11 -1.10
CA VAL A 500 -5.99 -10.44 0.15
C VAL A 500 -5.31 -11.62 0.86
N ALA A 501 -4.87 -12.64 0.13
CA ALA A 501 -4.11 -13.76 0.70
C ALA A 501 -2.80 -13.29 1.34
N HIS A 502 -2.03 -12.46 0.64
CA HIS A 502 -0.80 -11.87 1.18
C HIS A 502 -1.07 -10.96 2.39
N ALA A 503 -2.10 -10.13 2.36
CA ALA A 503 -2.43 -9.26 3.49
C ALA A 503 -2.83 -10.06 4.74
N ILE A 504 -3.56 -11.16 4.57
CA ILE A 504 -3.93 -12.08 5.67
C ILE A 504 -2.69 -12.78 6.24
N GLU A 505 -1.76 -13.20 5.40
CA GLU A 505 -0.49 -13.81 5.83
C GLU A 505 0.39 -12.80 6.60
N GLU A 506 0.58 -11.60 6.06
CA GLU A 506 1.33 -10.54 6.75
C GLU A 506 0.73 -10.18 8.12
N GLU A 507 -0.61 -10.18 8.24
CA GLU A 507 -1.29 -9.85 9.49
C GLU A 507 -1.18 -10.97 10.53
N LYS A 508 -1.18 -12.24 10.10
CA LYS A 508 -0.80 -13.37 10.98
C LYS A 508 0.63 -13.23 11.51
N GLU A 509 1.54 -12.70 10.68
CA GLU A 509 2.94 -12.50 11.07
C GLU A 509 3.17 -11.26 11.96
N ARG A 510 2.28 -10.26 11.93
CA ARG A 510 2.36 -9.05 12.80
C ARG A 510 2.24 -9.37 14.30
N GLY A 511 1.75 -10.55 14.68
CA GLY A 511 1.73 -11.01 16.06
C GLY A 511 3.10 -11.40 16.62
N TYR A 512 4.12 -11.56 15.77
CA TYR A 512 5.45 -12.00 16.19
C TYR A 512 6.14 -10.92 17.06
N THR A 513 6.57 -11.32 18.26
CA THR A 513 7.28 -10.46 19.21
C THR A 513 8.62 -11.08 19.54
N ILE A 514 9.69 -10.31 19.43
CA ILE A 514 11.05 -10.73 19.76
C ILE A 514 11.64 -9.80 20.82
N SER A 515 12.11 -10.38 21.92
CA SER A 515 12.71 -9.64 23.04
C SER A 515 14.23 -9.85 23.04
N PHE A 516 15.01 -8.80 23.30
CA PHE A 516 16.46 -8.88 23.47
C PHE A 516 16.99 -7.87 24.49
N ASP A 517 18.16 -8.16 25.06
CA ASP A 517 18.78 -7.33 26.09
C ASP A 517 19.58 -6.17 25.48
N PHE A 518 19.39 -4.96 26.02
CA PHE A 518 20.04 -3.73 25.58
C PHE A 518 20.64 -2.95 26.76
N PRO A 519 21.89 -2.47 26.67
CA PRO A 519 22.54 -1.77 27.79
C PRO A 519 21.76 -0.53 28.27
N GLN A 520 21.32 -0.53 29.53
CA GLN A 520 20.54 0.57 30.13
C GLN A 520 21.24 1.94 30.06
N LYS A 521 22.58 1.96 30.10
CA LYS A 521 23.38 3.20 30.00
C LYS A 521 23.14 3.96 28.70
N HIS A 522 22.77 3.26 27.62
CA HIS A 522 22.49 3.86 26.31
C HIS A 522 21.00 3.78 25.94
N ALA A 523 20.12 3.32 26.84
CA ALA A 523 18.67 3.25 26.59
C ALA A 523 18.07 4.63 26.28
N ASN A 524 18.54 5.68 26.97
CA ASN A 524 18.14 7.07 26.69
C ASN A 524 18.58 7.54 25.29
N GLN A 525 19.68 7.00 24.76
CA GLN A 525 20.19 7.32 23.43
C GLN A 525 19.44 6.55 22.33
N LEU A 526 18.98 5.33 22.63
CA LEU A 526 18.07 4.57 21.77
C LEU A 526 16.69 5.25 21.65
N ILE A 527 16.12 5.75 22.75
CA ILE A 527 14.83 6.47 22.70
C ILE A 527 14.95 7.79 21.91
N GLY A 528 16.04 8.54 22.14
CA GLY A 528 16.24 9.88 21.57
C GLY A 528 15.42 10.96 22.28
N LYS A 529 15.70 12.24 22.00
CA LYS A 529 14.97 13.37 22.62
C LYS A 529 13.49 13.31 22.23
N GLY A 530 12.63 12.96 23.17
CA GLY A 530 11.17 12.85 22.93
C GLY A 530 10.75 11.60 22.14
N GLY A 531 11.57 10.55 22.10
CA GLY A 531 11.23 9.31 21.39
C GLY A 531 11.50 9.35 19.87
N SER A 532 12.17 10.40 19.37
CA SER A 532 12.36 10.61 17.93
C SER A 532 13.12 9.48 17.25
N PHE A 533 14.17 8.95 17.89
CA PHE A 533 15.02 7.91 17.27
C PHE A 533 14.35 6.55 17.28
N VAL A 534 13.63 6.20 18.36
CA VAL A 534 12.76 5.00 18.38
C VAL A 534 11.64 5.14 17.35
N ASN A 535 11.01 6.31 17.21
CA ASN A 535 9.94 6.50 16.22
C ASN A 535 10.46 6.40 14.78
N GLU A 536 11.65 6.92 14.48
CA GLU A 536 12.30 6.75 13.17
C GLU A 536 12.59 5.28 12.87
N LEU A 537 13.05 4.51 13.87
CA LEU A 537 13.25 3.06 13.73
C LEU A 537 11.92 2.31 13.55
N ARG A 538 10.85 2.71 14.25
CA ARG A 538 9.51 2.15 14.09
C ARG A 538 8.97 2.38 12.69
N GLU A 539 9.15 3.57 12.14
CA GLU A 539 8.71 3.93 10.78
C GLU A 539 9.56 3.25 9.70
N LYS A 540 10.88 3.23 9.86
CA LYS A 540 11.82 2.64 8.89
C LYS A 540 11.65 1.13 8.73
N PHE A 541 11.35 0.43 9.82
CA PHE A 541 11.21 -1.02 9.82
C PHE A 541 9.75 -1.49 9.92
N ASP A 542 8.76 -0.60 10.05
CA ASP A 542 7.33 -0.93 10.23
C ASP A 542 7.12 -1.95 11.38
N VAL A 543 7.77 -1.71 12.51
CA VAL A 543 7.71 -2.54 13.73
C VAL A 543 7.46 -1.67 14.95
N ASP A 544 6.71 -2.19 15.93
CA ASP A 544 6.57 -1.54 17.23
C ASP A 544 7.75 -1.93 18.13
N ILE A 545 8.39 -0.93 18.74
CA ILE A 545 9.59 -1.12 19.58
C ILE A 545 9.26 -0.59 20.98
N GLN A 546 9.23 -1.45 21.98
CA GLN A 546 8.93 -1.10 23.37
C GLN A 546 10.14 -1.40 24.26
N LEU A 547 10.56 -0.42 25.07
CA LEU A 547 11.57 -0.63 26.10
C LEU A 547 10.86 -0.92 27.43
N LYS A 548 11.20 -2.03 28.07
CA LYS A 548 10.76 -2.37 29.44
C LYS A 548 11.81 -1.91 30.46
N ASP A 549 11.37 -1.62 31.68
CA ASP A 549 12.18 -1.05 32.79
C ASP A 549 13.33 -1.95 33.30
N GLY A 550 13.67 -3.03 32.60
CA GLY A 550 14.81 -3.90 32.87
C GLY A 550 15.98 -3.76 31.88
N GLY A 551 15.88 -2.93 30.85
CA GLY A 551 16.86 -2.91 29.75
C GLY A 551 16.56 -3.93 28.65
N GLN A 552 15.39 -4.57 28.67
CA GLN A 552 14.90 -5.37 27.55
C GLN A 552 14.15 -4.52 26.54
N VAL A 553 14.48 -4.72 25.26
CA VAL A 553 13.78 -4.15 24.11
C VAL A 553 12.91 -5.24 23.50
N GLU A 554 11.61 -5.00 23.40
CA GLU A 554 10.65 -5.84 22.68
C GLU A 554 10.35 -5.21 21.32
N VAL A 555 10.49 -5.99 20.26
CA VAL A 555 10.14 -5.59 18.90
C VAL A 555 8.99 -6.47 18.45
N LYS A 556 7.87 -5.86 18.08
CA LYS A 556 6.66 -6.53 17.61
C LYS A 556 6.40 -6.14 16.15
N GLY A 557 6.21 -7.13 15.29
CA GLY A 557 5.93 -6.92 13.88
C GLY A 557 6.32 -8.13 13.03
N PRO A 558 6.23 -8.02 11.70
CA PRO A 558 6.52 -9.13 10.79
C PRO A 558 7.91 -9.72 11.05
N LYS A 559 8.04 -11.05 11.08
CA LYS A 559 9.26 -11.76 11.49
C LYS A 559 10.53 -11.26 10.81
N ALA A 560 10.50 -11.13 9.47
CA ALA A 560 11.64 -10.65 8.69
C ALA A 560 12.05 -9.21 9.06
N LYS A 561 11.08 -8.33 9.29
CA LYS A 561 11.34 -6.91 9.64
C LYS A 561 11.77 -6.76 11.11
N ALA A 562 11.18 -7.53 12.02
CA ALA A 562 11.53 -7.57 13.43
C ALA A 562 12.97 -8.06 13.66
N ASP A 563 13.38 -9.11 12.93
CA ASP A 563 14.76 -9.63 12.99
C ASP A 563 15.78 -8.62 12.43
N ALA A 564 15.43 -7.90 11.36
CA ALA A 564 16.23 -6.83 10.80
C ALA A 564 16.39 -5.65 11.79
N ALA A 565 15.29 -5.22 12.42
CA ALA A 565 15.29 -4.16 13.43
C ALA A 565 16.11 -4.55 14.67
N LYS A 566 15.96 -5.78 15.18
CA LYS A 566 16.78 -6.32 16.28
C LYS A 566 18.28 -6.28 15.96
N SER A 567 18.66 -6.71 14.76
CA SER A 567 20.07 -6.72 14.33
C SER A 567 20.63 -5.30 14.23
N HIS A 568 19.82 -4.34 13.77
CA HIS A 568 20.20 -2.93 13.68
C HIS A 568 20.38 -2.29 15.06
N ILE A 569 19.42 -2.49 15.97
CA ILE A 569 19.48 -1.95 17.34
C ILE A 569 20.64 -2.58 18.12
N SER A 570 20.88 -3.88 17.94
CA SER A 570 22.01 -4.57 18.59
C SER A 570 23.37 -4.05 18.10
N SER A 571 23.50 -3.69 16.82
CA SER A 571 24.74 -3.13 16.30
C SER A 571 24.99 -1.70 16.81
N LEU A 572 23.95 -0.88 16.92
CA LEU A 572 24.01 0.44 17.55
C LEU A 572 24.40 0.35 19.02
N GLY A 573 23.83 -0.60 19.76
CA GLY A 573 24.20 -0.85 21.15
C GLY A 573 25.68 -1.20 21.34
N ARG A 574 26.25 -2.00 20.42
CA ARG A 574 27.68 -2.32 20.41
C ARG A 574 28.55 -1.09 20.11
N GLN A 575 28.17 -0.31 19.10
CA GLN A 575 28.89 0.93 18.75
C GLN A 575 28.93 1.93 19.92
N TRP A 576 27.82 2.06 20.65
CA TRP A 576 27.76 2.96 21.81
C TRP A 576 28.50 2.42 23.03
N ALA A 577 28.54 1.10 23.21
CA ALA A 577 29.33 0.48 24.26
C ALA A 577 30.85 0.68 24.08
N ASP A 578 31.32 0.82 22.83
CA ASP A 578 32.73 1.09 22.51
C ASP A 578 33.15 2.56 22.73
N GLU A 579 32.20 3.48 22.94
CA GLU A 579 32.43 4.91 23.19
C GLU A 579 32.77 5.17 24.66
N THR A 580 34.06 5.30 24.99
CA THR A 580 34.54 5.55 26.36
C THR A 580 34.66 7.05 26.63
N THR A 581 34.22 7.49 27.81
CA THR A 581 34.39 8.89 28.27
C THR A 581 35.66 9.01 29.11
N TYR A 582 36.63 9.82 28.67
CA TYR A 582 37.80 10.22 29.45
C TYR A 582 37.55 11.58 30.11
N THR A 583 37.85 11.70 31.41
CA THR A 583 37.73 12.97 32.15
C THR A 583 39.12 13.53 32.39
N LEU A 584 39.40 14.72 31.85
CA LEU A 584 40.66 15.44 32.02
C LEU A 584 40.46 16.59 32.99
N LYS A 585 41.33 16.70 34.00
CA LYS A 585 41.36 17.82 34.93
C LYS A 585 42.22 18.94 34.34
N ILE A 586 41.58 20.04 33.95
CA ILE A 586 42.21 21.20 33.33
C ILE A 586 41.75 22.43 34.10
N ASP A 587 42.68 23.24 34.60
CA ASP A 587 42.38 24.48 35.31
C ASP A 587 41.56 25.45 34.40
N PRO A 588 40.47 26.06 34.91
CA PRO A 588 39.59 26.98 34.19
C PRO A 588 40.30 28.10 33.44
N LYS A 589 41.49 28.51 33.90
CA LYS A 589 42.31 29.53 33.25
C LYS A 589 42.69 29.18 31.81
N PHE A 590 42.85 27.90 31.50
CA PHE A 590 43.23 27.42 30.17
C PHE A 590 42.02 27.06 29.27
N HIS A 591 40.78 27.12 29.80
CA HIS A 591 39.59 26.75 29.03
C HIS A 591 39.33 27.68 27.84
N PRO A 592 39.44 29.03 27.96
CA PRO A 592 39.20 29.93 26.83
C PRO A 592 40.23 29.73 25.70
N GLU A 593 41.47 29.41 26.06
CA GLU A 593 42.58 29.19 25.12
C GLU A 593 42.43 27.86 24.37
N LEU A 594 42.02 26.79 25.07
CA LEU A 594 41.78 25.46 24.49
C LEU A 594 40.48 25.40 23.65
N ILE A 595 39.47 26.21 23.97
CA ILE A 595 38.25 26.35 23.15
C ILE A 595 38.53 27.18 21.89
N GLY A 596 39.30 28.28 22.04
CA GLY A 596 39.61 29.25 20.99
C GLY A 596 38.46 30.22 20.70
N ALA A 597 38.72 31.28 19.93
CA ALA A 597 37.71 32.28 19.56
C ALA A 597 36.49 31.61 18.88
N LYS A 598 35.32 31.71 19.53
CA LYS A 598 34.06 31.07 19.10
C LYS A 598 34.13 29.52 18.95
N GLY A 599 35.06 28.83 19.62
CA GLY A 599 35.14 27.37 19.56
C GLY A 599 35.81 26.81 18.29
N THR A 600 36.59 27.61 17.57
CA THR A 600 37.25 27.15 16.33
C THR A 600 38.32 26.10 16.57
N GLN A 601 39.13 26.22 17.63
CA GLN A 601 40.15 25.21 17.93
C GLN A 601 39.53 23.89 18.41
N ILE A 602 38.53 23.95 19.29
CA ILE A 602 37.84 22.74 19.75
C ILE A 602 37.11 22.05 18.60
N ASN A 603 36.41 22.79 17.72
CA ASN A 603 35.75 22.19 16.57
C ASN A 603 36.77 21.54 15.62
N ARG A 604 37.94 22.16 15.41
CA ARG A 604 39.02 21.57 14.61
C ARG A 604 39.55 20.27 15.22
N LEU A 605 39.68 20.19 16.55
CA LEU A 605 40.10 18.97 17.26
C LEU A 605 39.01 17.89 17.24
N GLN A 606 37.75 18.26 17.45
CA GLN A 606 36.60 17.36 17.37
C GLN A 606 36.46 16.76 15.97
N THR A 607 36.57 17.58 14.92
CA THR A 607 36.50 17.12 13.53
C THR A 607 37.72 16.28 13.14
N ARG A 608 38.94 16.66 13.54
CA ARG A 608 40.17 15.94 13.18
C ARG A 608 40.26 14.56 13.82
N TYR A 609 39.85 14.43 15.08
CA TYR A 609 39.97 13.17 15.83
C TYR A 609 38.65 12.42 16.03
N LYS A 610 37.53 12.96 15.51
CA LYS A 610 36.18 12.40 15.69
C LYS A 610 35.84 12.14 17.17
N VAL A 611 36.18 13.10 18.03
CA VAL A 611 35.91 13.08 19.48
C VAL A 611 34.97 14.22 19.84
N GLN A 612 34.08 14.03 20.80
CA GLN A 612 33.28 15.11 21.37
C GLN A 612 33.92 15.58 22.68
N ILE A 613 34.34 16.85 22.71
CA ILE A 613 34.99 17.46 23.88
C ILE A 613 33.97 18.41 24.52
N HIS A 614 33.58 18.13 25.76
CA HIS A 614 32.65 18.97 26.52
C HIS A 614 33.41 19.66 27.66
N PHE A 615 33.44 20.98 27.60
CA PHE A 615 33.96 21.84 28.66
C PHE A 615 32.81 22.27 29.60
N PRO A 616 33.07 22.37 30.92
CA PRO A 616 32.10 22.93 31.85
C PRO A 616 31.87 24.40 31.50
N ARG A 617 30.61 24.84 31.46
CA ARG A 617 30.29 26.26 31.22
C ARG A 617 30.79 27.09 32.41
N SER A 618 31.81 27.91 32.22
CA SER A 618 32.10 29.00 33.15
C SER A 618 30.93 29.99 33.11
N ALA A 619 30.39 30.30 34.29
CA ALA A 619 29.33 31.28 34.44
C ALA A 619 29.81 32.63 33.88
N ARG A 620 29.12 33.14 32.86
CA ARG A 620 29.27 34.55 32.47
C ARG A 620 28.60 35.41 33.55
N PRO A 621 29.21 36.53 33.98
CA PRO A 621 28.48 37.55 34.71
C PRO A 621 27.52 38.21 33.70
N THR A 622 26.24 38.00 33.88
CA THR A 622 25.19 38.77 33.23
C THR A 622 24.69 39.79 34.25
N ASP A 623 24.91 41.06 33.97
CA ASP A 623 24.01 42.12 34.42
C ASP A 623 22.63 41.81 33.82
N ASP A 624 21.72 41.36 34.67
CA ASP A 624 20.36 41.91 34.76
C ASP A 624 19.57 41.15 35.83
N GLU A 625 18.99 41.93 36.73
CA GLU A 625 18.20 41.52 37.88
C GLU A 625 16.89 40.82 37.47
N ASN A 626 16.67 39.60 37.94
CA ASN A 626 15.58 39.32 38.88
C ASN A 626 15.57 37.86 39.33
N ALA A 627 15.75 37.69 40.64
CA ALA A 627 15.75 36.43 41.35
C ALA A 627 14.53 36.35 42.28
N GLY A 628 13.95 35.15 42.39
CA GLY A 628 13.03 34.71 43.45
C GLY A 628 11.93 33.78 42.91
N GLY A 629 11.84 32.49 43.25
CA GLY A 629 12.60 31.69 44.20
C GLY A 629 12.37 30.17 44.03
N GLU A 630 13.26 29.44 44.69
CA GLU A 630 13.33 28.03 45.14
C GLU A 630 11.98 27.31 45.37
N THR A 631 11.81 25.97 45.33
CA THR A 631 12.68 24.77 45.34
C THR A 631 11.84 23.55 44.92
N GLY A 632 12.44 22.50 44.31
CA GLY A 632 11.73 21.22 44.09
C GLY A 632 12.37 20.22 43.10
N GLN A 633 13.47 19.59 43.53
CA GLN A 633 14.04 18.30 43.07
C GLN A 633 14.55 18.15 41.62
N GLN A 634 15.87 18.36 41.52
CA GLN A 634 16.76 17.99 40.42
C GLN A 634 16.89 16.46 40.28
N GLY A 635 16.58 15.95 39.08
CA GLY A 635 17.28 14.78 38.55
C GLY A 635 18.75 15.12 38.33
N THR A 636 19.62 14.24 38.80
CA THR A 636 21.09 14.33 38.85
C THR A 636 21.74 14.58 37.48
N ARG A 637 21.68 15.83 37.00
CA ARG A 637 22.60 16.33 35.98
C ARG A 637 23.94 16.51 36.68
N ARG A 638 24.87 15.56 36.49
CA ARG A 638 26.26 15.67 36.98
C ARG A 638 26.78 17.05 36.59
N GLN A 639 26.83 17.96 37.55
CA GLN A 639 27.56 19.21 37.43
C GLN A 639 29.01 18.77 37.31
N GLN A 640 29.58 18.88 36.11
CA GLN A 640 31.02 18.74 35.95
C GLN A 640 31.66 19.81 36.83
N ALA A 641 32.62 19.42 37.66
CA ALA A 641 33.40 20.37 38.42
C ALA A 641 34.03 21.39 37.44
N PRO A 642 34.25 22.65 37.86
CA PRO A 642 34.81 23.69 36.99
C PRO A 642 36.13 23.29 36.34
N ASP A 643 36.84 22.30 36.89
CA ASP A 643 38.12 21.81 36.38
C ASP A 643 37.99 20.53 35.52
N GLU A 644 36.80 19.96 35.32
CA GLU A 644 36.61 18.66 34.66
C GLU A 644 36.11 18.79 33.22
N VAL A 645 37.00 18.53 32.26
CA VAL A 645 36.69 18.46 30.82
C VAL A 645 36.47 17.01 30.42
N SER A 646 35.30 16.66 29.90
CA SER A 646 35.02 15.31 29.43
C SER A 646 35.24 15.18 27.93
N ILE A 647 36.09 14.23 27.52
CA ILE A 647 36.33 13.85 26.13
C ILE A 647 35.67 12.49 25.88
N LYS A 648 34.72 12.45 24.94
CA LYS A 648 34.09 11.23 24.45
C LYS A 648 34.71 10.87 23.10
N GLY A 649 35.19 9.64 22.98
CA GLY A 649 35.79 9.19 21.73
C GLY A 649 35.92 7.66 21.67
N PRO A 650 36.11 7.10 20.47
CA PRO A 650 36.35 5.68 20.31
C PRO A 650 37.66 5.29 21.00
N LYS A 651 37.62 4.21 21.78
CA LYS A 651 38.78 3.69 22.51
C LYS A 651 39.87 3.29 21.53
N LYS A 652 40.92 4.11 21.41
CA LYS A 652 42.13 3.76 20.64
C LYS A 652 43.13 3.10 21.59
N ASP A 653 42.86 1.84 21.95
CA ASP A 653 43.84 0.98 22.63
C ASP A 653 44.97 0.65 21.63
N ASN A 654 45.99 1.50 21.58
CA ASN A 654 47.15 1.36 20.68
C ASN A 654 48.22 0.38 21.18
N ALA A 655 47.93 -0.51 22.11
CA ALA A 655 48.90 -1.52 22.54
C ALA A 655 48.20 -2.80 23.04
N HIS A 656 47.56 -3.54 22.15
CA HIS A 656 47.37 -4.96 22.42
C HIS A 656 48.69 -5.68 22.08
N SER A 657 49.23 -6.38 23.07
CA SER A 657 50.35 -7.30 22.88
C SER A 657 49.86 -8.73 23.08
N ALA A 658 50.13 -9.62 22.13
CA ALA A 658 49.92 -11.05 22.31
C ALA A 658 51.23 -11.79 22.06
N THR A 659 51.45 -12.84 22.84
CA THR A 659 52.61 -13.72 22.71
C THR A 659 52.16 -15.06 22.12
N VAL A 660 52.92 -15.58 21.16
CA VAL A 660 52.68 -16.90 20.56
C VAL A 660 53.95 -17.74 20.70
N SER A 661 53.83 -18.89 21.38
CA SER A 661 54.95 -19.80 21.66
C SER A 661 55.13 -20.83 20.53
N VAL A 662 56.30 -20.83 19.90
CA VAL A 662 56.72 -21.73 18.81
C VAL A 662 57.99 -22.49 19.16
N GLN A 663 58.22 -23.68 18.57
CA GLN A 663 59.47 -24.41 18.81
C GLN A 663 60.65 -23.74 18.06
N GLN A 664 61.87 -23.82 18.61
CA GLN A 664 63.06 -23.19 18.01
C GLN A 664 63.34 -23.68 16.58
N SER A 665 63.01 -24.94 16.27
CA SER A 665 63.11 -25.55 14.94
C SER A 665 62.16 -24.94 13.89
N GLN A 666 61.09 -24.27 14.33
CA GLN A 666 60.04 -23.72 13.46
C GLN A 666 60.30 -22.26 13.06
N ILE A 667 61.20 -21.57 13.78
CA ILE A 667 61.51 -20.14 13.56
C ILE A 667 62.08 -19.87 12.15
N PRO A 668 63.06 -20.64 11.63
CA PRO A 668 63.62 -20.37 10.30
C PRO A 668 62.58 -20.49 9.18
N SER A 669 61.62 -21.40 9.36
CA SER A 669 60.56 -21.65 8.39
C SER A 669 59.45 -20.60 8.44
N LEU A 670 59.10 -20.10 9.64
CA LEU A 670 58.17 -19.00 9.83
C LEU A 670 58.73 -17.65 9.34
N ILE A 671 60.04 -17.42 9.44
CA ILE A 671 60.74 -16.22 8.96
C ILE A 671 60.89 -16.21 7.42
N GLY A 672 61.15 -17.37 6.81
CA GLY A 672 61.41 -17.53 5.38
C GLY A 672 62.83 -17.08 4.96
N GLN A 673 63.24 -17.38 3.71
CA GLN A 673 64.58 -16.99 3.23
C GLN A 673 64.73 -15.46 3.26
N ARG A 674 65.71 -14.97 4.03
CA ARG A 674 65.98 -13.53 4.28
C ARG A 674 64.84 -12.72 4.93
N GLY A 675 63.92 -13.35 5.66
CA GLY A 675 62.87 -12.64 6.41
C GLY A 675 61.61 -12.28 5.63
N ALA A 676 61.49 -12.75 4.38
CA ALA A 676 60.37 -12.43 3.51
C ALA A 676 59.00 -12.87 4.07
N GLY A 677 58.94 -14.03 4.74
CA GLY A 677 57.68 -14.57 5.28
C GLY A 677 57.12 -13.75 6.44
N MET A 678 57.99 -13.18 7.27
CA MET A 678 57.58 -12.27 8.34
C MET A 678 57.29 -10.86 7.83
N GLU A 679 58.00 -10.38 6.81
CA GLU A 679 57.71 -9.08 6.19
C GLU A 679 56.35 -9.09 5.48
N GLU A 680 56.02 -10.18 4.79
CA GLU A 680 54.69 -10.38 4.19
C GLU A 680 53.59 -10.42 5.26
N LEU A 681 53.83 -11.12 6.38
CA LEU A 681 52.90 -11.13 7.51
C LEU A 681 52.75 -9.74 8.14
N ARG A 682 53.82 -8.93 8.23
CA ARG A 682 53.76 -7.55 8.71
C ARG A 682 52.97 -6.65 7.76
N GLN A 683 53.13 -6.81 6.45
CA GLN A 683 52.38 -6.05 5.44
C GLN A 683 50.90 -6.44 5.43
N LEU A 684 50.58 -7.74 5.47
CA LEU A 684 49.21 -8.24 5.46
C LEU A 684 48.44 -7.93 6.75
N THR A 685 49.10 -8.02 7.90
CA THR A 685 48.44 -7.82 9.20
C THR A 685 48.55 -6.40 9.71
N GLY A 686 49.53 -5.62 9.26
CA GLY A 686 49.83 -4.29 9.78
C GLY A 686 50.28 -4.28 11.26
N ALA A 687 50.55 -5.45 11.86
CA ALA A 687 51.02 -5.59 13.23
C ALA A 687 52.57 -5.56 13.30
N LYS A 688 53.13 -5.04 14.39
CA LYS A 688 54.57 -5.12 14.66
C LYS A 688 54.88 -6.47 15.32
N ILE A 689 55.48 -7.37 14.55
CA ILE A 689 55.88 -8.71 15.00
C ILE A 689 57.37 -8.67 15.31
N ASP A 690 57.74 -8.96 16.56
CA ASP A 690 59.11 -8.97 17.04
C ASP A 690 59.49 -10.41 17.40
N VAL A 691 60.53 -10.92 16.73
CA VAL A 691 61.03 -12.30 16.92
C VAL A 691 62.39 -12.20 17.61
N PRO A 692 62.53 -12.67 18.86
CA PRO A 692 63.81 -12.68 19.55
C PRO A 692 64.83 -13.53 18.79
N ASN A 693 66.07 -13.04 18.66
CA ASN A 693 67.16 -13.81 18.07
C ASN A 693 67.39 -15.09 18.89
N SER A 694 67.66 -16.19 18.20
CA SER A 694 67.71 -17.58 18.69
C SER A 694 68.80 -17.90 19.74
N ARG A 695 69.42 -16.90 20.37
CA ARG A 695 70.47 -17.07 21.37
C ARG A 695 70.18 -16.53 22.77
N ASP A 696 69.09 -15.80 23.02
CA ASP A 696 68.88 -15.13 24.32
C ASP A 696 67.55 -15.38 25.06
N SER A 697 66.77 -16.39 24.68
CA SER A 697 65.70 -16.89 25.56
C SER A 697 65.19 -18.25 25.06
N ALA A 698 65.94 -19.30 25.34
CA ALA A 698 65.40 -20.66 25.31
C ALA A 698 65.11 -21.04 26.77
N ASP A 699 63.81 -21.16 27.11
CA ASP A 699 63.46 -21.94 28.30
C ASP A 699 63.94 -23.39 28.09
N ALA A 700 64.14 -24.12 29.18
CA ALA A 700 64.66 -25.51 29.20
C ALA A 700 63.88 -26.52 28.32
N SER A 701 62.82 -26.07 27.63
CA SER A 701 61.93 -26.82 26.74
C SER A 701 62.09 -26.48 25.24
N GLY A 702 63.05 -25.63 24.83
CA GLY A 702 63.33 -25.37 23.41
C GLY A 702 62.25 -24.58 22.65
N ARG A 703 61.42 -23.81 23.38
CA ARG A 703 60.34 -22.96 22.83
C ARG A 703 60.74 -21.48 22.90
N VAL A 704 60.34 -20.71 21.89
CA VAL A 704 60.59 -19.27 21.77
C VAL A 704 59.27 -18.55 21.56
N ASP A 705 59.15 -17.43 22.25
CA ASP A 705 57.93 -16.63 22.30
C ASP A 705 58.02 -15.45 21.34
N ILE A 706 57.15 -15.42 20.33
CA ILE A 706 57.03 -14.32 19.37
C ILE A 706 56.08 -13.27 19.95
N GLN A 707 56.54 -12.02 20.05
CA GLN A 707 55.71 -10.90 20.52
C GLN A 707 55.06 -10.15 19.36
N ILE A 708 53.74 -10.00 19.41
CA ILE A 708 52.95 -9.27 18.41
C ILE A 708 52.35 -8.05 19.09
N LYS A 709 52.64 -6.84 18.57
CA LYS A 709 52.13 -5.56 19.09
C LYS A 709 51.32 -4.83 18.01
N GLY A 710 50.11 -4.39 18.34
CA GLY A 710 49.24 -3.67 17.41
C GLY A 710 47.84 -3.41 17.97
N THR A 711 46.88 -3.09 17.09
CA THR A 711 45.45 -3.03 17.48
C THR A 711 44.88 -4.42 17.74
N ALA A 712 43.81 -4.55 18.52
CA ALA A 712 43.20 -5.85 18.85
C ALA A 712 42.87 -6.68 17.59
N SER A 713 42.36 -6.05 16.53
CA SER A 713 42.06 -6.73 15.26
C SER A 713 43.32 -7.16 14.51
N GLN A 714 44.40 -6.38 14.54
CA GLN A 714 45.66 -6.72 13.87
C GLN A 714 46.38 -7.85 14.62
N VAL A 715 46.39 -7.80 15.95
CA VAL A 715 47.01 -8.82 16.80
C VAL A 715 46.25 -10.14 16.70
N ALA A 716 44.91 -10.13 16.68
CA ALA A 716 44.11 -11.34 16.48
C ALA A 716 44.33 -11.97 15.10
N LYS A 717 44.39 -11.16 14.03
CA LYS A 717 44.70 -11.64 12.67
C LYS A 717 46.13 -12.21 12.58
N ALA A 718 47.11 -11.51 13.13
CA ALA A 718 48.50 -11.98 13.16
C ALA A 718 48.66 -13.27 13.98
N LYS A 719 48.03 -13.36 15.15
CA LYS A 719 48.02 -14.58 15.96
C LYS A 719 47.42 -15.76 15.19
N LYS A 720 46.26 -15.58 14.55
CA LYS A 720 45.61 -16.64 13.76
C LYS A 720 46.50 -17.13 12.62
N LEU A 721 47.11 -16.22 11.85
CA LEU A 721 47.97 -16.59 10.72
C LEU A 721 49.26 -17.30 11.16
N ILE A 722 49.86 -16.88 12.27
CA ILE A 722 51.06 -17.54 12.82
C ILE A 722 50.71 -18.94 13.35
N GLU A 723 49.55 -19.10 13.99
CA GLU A 723 49.07 -20.37 14.53
C GLU A 723 48.64 -21.34 13.42
N GLU A 724 48.06 -20.85 12.32
CA GLU A 724 47.79 -21.63 11.11
C GLU A 724 49.07 -22.11 10.44
N LYS A 725 50.06 -21.22 10.21
CA LYS A 725 51.37 -21.63 9.67
C LYS A 725 52.08 -22.61 10.59
N LYS A 726 51.96 -22.45 11.92
CA LYS A 726 52.45 -23.42 12.90
C LYS A 726 51.78 -24.79 12.73
N SER A 727 50.45 -24.83 12.63
CA SER A 727 49.70 -26.08 12.47
C SER A 727 50.06 -26.81 11.17
N VAL A 728 50.27 -26.08 10.07
CA VAL A 728 50.70 -26.68 8.80
C VAL A 728 52.07 -27.35 8.94
N PHE A 729 53.01 -26.70 9.63
CA PHE A 729 54.32 -27.30 9.92
C PHE A 729 54.23 -28.51 10.86
N ASP A 730 53.41 -28.45 11.92
CA ASP A 730 53.21 -29.59 12.84
C ASP A 730 52.57 -30.79 12.12
N SER A 731 51.74 -30.55 11.11
CA SER A 731 51.13 -31.60 10.28
C SER A 731 52.02 -32.13 9.15
N THR A 732 53.16 -31.49 8.88
CA THR A 732 54.08 -31.91 7.81
C THR A 732 55.07 -32.94 8.34
N VAL A 733 54.85 -34.22 8.02
CA VAL A 733 55.75 -35.33 8.37
C VAL A 733 56.70 -35.59 7.20
N THR A 734 58.01 -35.56 7.44
CA THR A 734 59.04 -35.90 6.44
C THR A 734 59.36 -37.39 6.52
N GLU A 735 58.93 -38.19 5.53
CA GLU A 735 59.31 -39.60 5.40
C GLU A 735 60.36 -39.79 4.29
N SER A 736 61.46 -40.47 4.61
CA SER A 736 62.52 -40.78 3.65
C SER A 736 62.33 -42.18 3.07
N LEU A 737 62.08 -42.26 1.76
CA LEU A 737 61.91 -43.52 1.01
C LEU A 737 63.16 -43.83 0.19
N ASN A 738 63.89 -44.89 0.56
CA ASN A 738 65.03 -45.36 -0.21
C ASN A 738 64.55 -46.28 -1.35
N VAL A 739 64.87 -45.91 -2.60
CA VAL A 739 64.48 -46.65 -3.80
C VAL A 739 65.74 -47.08 -4.55
N ASP A 740 65.76 -48.31 -5.05
CA ASP A 740 66.89 -48.87 -5.82
C ASP A 740 67.10 -48.15 -7.17
N LYS A 741 68.36 -47.95 -7.58
CA LYS A 741 68.77 -47.10 -8.72
C LYS A 741 68.14 -47.51 -10.06
N LYS A 742 67.75 -48.78 -10.19
CA LYS A 742 67.08 -49.31 -11.39
C LYS A 742 65.72 -48.67 -11.67
N HIS A 743 65.03 -48.21 -10.62
CA HIS A 743 63.68 -47.64 -10.74
C HIS A 743 63.66 -46.10 -10.74
N HIS A 744 64.79 -45.44 -10.50
CA HIS A 744 64.88 -43.97 -10.47
C HIS A 744 64.45 -43.33 -11.79
N ARG A 745 64.85 -43.91 -12.93
CA ARG A 745 64.51 -43.37 -14.25
C ARG A 745 63.02 -43.51 -14.59
N ALA A 746 62.38 -44.58 -14.11
CA ALA A 746 60.95 -44.83 -14.30
C ALA A 746 60.08 -43.97 -13.35
N LEU A 747 60.54 -43.76 -12.12
CA LEU A 747 59.89 -42.90 -11.14
C LEU A 747 59.97 -41.43 -11.55
N ILE A 748 61.14 -40.93 -11.95
CA ILE A 748 61.30 -39.53 -12.42
C ILE A 748 60.58 -39.31 -13.76
N GLY A 749 60.74 -40.25 -14.71
CA GLY A 749 60.25 -40.10 -16.09
C GLY A 749 61.02 -39.05 -16.90
N ALA A 750 60.74 -38.95 -18.19
CA ALA A 750 61.36 -37.93 -19.05
C ALA A 750 60.98 -36.53 -18.56
N GLY A 751 61.99 -35.73 -18.18
CA GLY A 751 61.79 -34.36 -17.70
C GLY A 751 61.13 -34.20 -16.32
N GLY A 752 61.02 -35.28 -15.53
CA GLY A 752 60.36 -35.25 -14.20
C GLY A 752 58.84 -35.42 -14.24
N ALA A 753 58.26 -35.77 -15.41
CA ALA A 753 56.82 -35.81 -15.64
C ALA A 753 56.08 -36.86 -14.79
N ASN A 754 56.74 -37.99 -14.48
CA ASN A 754 56.09 -39.07 -13.73
C ASN A 754 56.11 -38.80 -12.22
N ILE A 755 57.13 -38.09 -11.71
CA ILE A 755 57.10 -37.53 -10.35
C ILE A 755 56.06 -36.43 -10.24
N HIS A 756 55.95 -35.56 -11.25
CA HIS A 756 54.93 -34.50 -11.27
C HIS A 756 53.52 -35.10 -11.15
N SER A 757 53.21 -36.13 -11.95
CA SER A 757 51.91 -36.79 -11.89
C SER A 757 51.65 -37.51 -10.57
N ILE A 758 52.66 -38.17 -9.98
CA ILE A 758 52.54 -38.82 -8.66
C ILE A 758 52.25 -37.79 -7.57
N ILE A 759 52.94 -36.64 -7.57
CA ILE A 759 52.73 -35.60 -6.55
C ILE A 759 51.38 -34.92 -6.70
N VAL A 760 50.96 -34.62 -7.93
CA VAL A 760 49.63 -34.05 -8.20
C VAL A 760 48.52 -35.03 -7.78
N ASN A 761 48.68 -36.32 -8.07
CA ASN A 761 47.71 -37.34 -7.67
C ASN A 761 47.68 -37.58 -6.15
N ALA A 762 48.81 -37.37 -5.47
CA ALA A 762 48.91 -37.41 -4.01
C ALA A 762 48.46 -36.10 -3.33
N GLY A 763 47.99 -35.11 -4.09
CA GLY A 763 47.40 -33.87 -3.57
C GLY A 763 48.37 -32.70 -3.38
N GLY A 764 49.59 -32.76 -3.95
CA GLY A 764 50.55 -31.64 -3.95
C GLY A 764 50.29 -30.60 -5.05
N SER A 765 50.82 -29.38 -4.88
CA SER A 765 50.69 -28.30 -5.88
C SER A 765 51.47 -28.61 -7.17
N GLY A 766 50.92 -28.24 -8.32
CA GLY A 766 51.49 -28.51 -9.65
C GLY A 766 52.70 -27.63 -10.03
N ASP A 767 53.15 -26.75 -9.13
CA ASP A 767 54.17 -25.74 -9.43
C ASP A 767 55.60 -26.26 -9.28
N ARG A 768 56.39 -26.13 -10.35
CA ARG A 768 57.74 -26.71 -10.47
C ARG A 768 58.74 -26.26 -9.39
N ARG A 769 58.52 -25.11 -8.76
CA ARG A 769 59.36 -24.58 -7.66
C ARG A 769 58.97 -25.12 -6.28
N GLU A 770 57.69 -25.44 -6.08
CA GLU A 770 57.21 -26.03 -4.83
C GLU A 770 57.46 -27.54 -4.80
N LEU A 771 57.36 -28.19 -5.98
CA LEU A 771 57.74 -29.59 -6.20
C LEU A 771 59.18 -29.91 -5.76
N ALA A 772 60.12 -28.99 -5.98
CA ALA A 772 61.51 -29.14 -5.55
C ALA A 772 61.71 -29.08 -4.03
N ARG A 773 60.72 -28.58 -3.28
CA ARG A 773 60.70 -28.57 -1.80
C ARG A 773 59.97 -29.79 -1.22
N VAL A 774 59.04 -30.38 -1.97
CA VAL A 774 58.24 -31.55 -1.55
C VAL A 774 59.02 -32.87 -1.68
N VAL A 775 59.84 -33.02 -2.72
CA VAL A 775 60.68 -34.22 -2.93
C VAL A 775 62.13 -33.82 -3.21
N GLN A 776 63.01 -34.09 -2.25
CA GLN A 776 64.45 -33.79 -2.34
C GLN A 776 65.23 -35.11 -2.52
N PHE A 777 65.91 -35.29 -3.65
CA PHE A 777 66.83 -36.43 -3.83
C PHE A 777 68.22 -36.09 -3.24
N PRO A 778 68.75 -36.89 -2.32
CA PRO A 778 70.13 -36.73 -1.85
C PRO A 778 71.11 -36.93 -3.01
N LYS A 779 72.14 -36.08 -3.10
CA LYS A 779 73.31 -36.39 -3.92
C LYS A 779 74.08 -37.52 -3.24
N ALA A 780 74.05 -38.70 -3.88
CA ALA A 780 74.93 -39.85 -3.71
C ALA A 780 75.60 -39.99 -2.33
N GLU A 781 74.94 -40.67 -1.39
CA GLU A 781 75.44 -41.82 -0.63
C GLU A 781 74.51 -42.16 0.56
N SER A 782 74.50 -43.45 0.93
CA SER A 782 73.87 -44.08 2.10
C SER A 782 72.56 -44.86 1.88
N ASP A 783 72.68 -46.18 2.04
CA ASP A 783 71.67 -47.24 2.01
C ASP A 783 70.87 -47.40 3.32
N GLY A 784 69.70 -48.07 3.27
CA GLY A 784 68.99 -48.62 4.44
C GLY A 784 67.45 -48.81 4.27
N ASN A 785 66.96 -50.06 4.43
CA ASN A 785 65.57 -50.61 4.32
C ASN A 785 64.60 -50.12 5.44
N THR A 786 63.25 -50.13 5.37
CA THR A 786 62.31 -51.29 5.24
C THR A 786 60.81 -50.85 5.14
N ILE A 787 60.13 -51.25 4.05
CA ILE A 787 58.82 -51.93 3.77
C ILE A 787 57.45 -51.70 4.52
N ARG A 788 56.35 -51.75 3.70
CA ARG A 788 55.02 -52.46 3.83
C ARG A 788 53.75 -51.64 4.08
N LYS A 789 53.02 -51.22 3.01
CA LYS A 789 51.53 -51.17 3.00
C LYS A 789 50.77 -50.85 1.68
N ILE A 790 51.37 -50.89 0.48
CA ILE A 790 50.67 -50.51 -0.77
C ILE A 790 50.76 -51.60 -1.86
N VAL A 791 50.75 -52.88 -1.46
CA VAL A 791 50.81 -54.01 -2.40
C VAL A 791 49.49 -54.79 -2.46
N GLU A 792 48.64 -54.73 -1.42
CA GLU A 792 47.38 -55.51 -1.38
C GLU A 792 46.25 -54.99 -2.28
N GLU A 793 46.21 -53.70 -2.67
CA GLU A 793 45.18 -53.19 -3.60
C GLU A 793 45.52 -53.42 -5.09
N ARG A 794 46.76 -53.81 -5.42
CA ARG A 794 47.17 -54.08 -6.81
C ARG A 794 47.11 -55.55 -7.23
N ASP A 795 46.98 -56.48 -6.29
CA ASP A 795 46.94 -57.93 -6.59
C ASP A 795 45.55 -58.43 -7.05
N SER A 796 44.50 -57.61 -7.05
CA SER A 796 43.12 -58.00 -7.44
C SER A 796 42.70 -57.62 -8.87
N GLN A 797 43.65 -57.28 -9.76
CA GLN A 797 43.37 -56.91 -11.16
C GLN A 797 43.69 -58.06 -12.13
N THR A 798 42.79 -58.35 -13.07
CA THR A 798 42.94 -59.38 -14.11
C THR A 798 43.16 -58.74 -15.48
N THR A 799 44.01 -59.35 -16.31
CA THR A 799 44.34 -58.91 -17.67
C THR A 799 43.86 -59.96 -18.68
N GLU A 800 43.05 -59.55 -19.66
CA GLU A 800 42.66 -60.41 -20.79
C GLU A 800 43.02 -59.80 -22.15
N THR A 801 43.24 -60.64 -23.16
CA THR A 801 43.60 -60.22 -24.52
C THR A 801 42.49 -60.58 -25.51
N VAL A 802 42.08 -59.62 -26.36
CA VAL A 802 41.07 -59.77 -27.41
C VAL A 802 41.73 -59.56 -28.78
N ASP A 803 41.59 -60.52 -29.67
CA ASP A 803 42.19 -60.47 -31.01
C ASP A 803 41.30 -59.70 -31.99
N VAL A 804 41.78 -58.56 -32.50
CA VAL A 804 41.06 -57.72 -33.48
C VAL A 804 41.98 -57.43 -34.68
N PRO A 805 41.52 -57.60 -35.93
CA PRO A 805 42.32 -57.28 -37.11
C PRO A 805 42.82 -55.82 -37.13
N THR A 806 44.06 -55.58 -37.56
CA THR A 806 44.74 -54.27 -37.50
C THR A 806 44.01 -53.14 -38.21
N ASP A 807 43.23 -53.45 -39.25
CA ASP A 807 42.44 -52.46 -40.01
C ASP A 807 41.33 -51.83 -39.16
N LYS A 808 40.86 -52.55 -38.13
CA LYS A 808 39.80 -52.12 -37.23
C LYS A 808 40.32 -51.53 -35.91
N HIS A 809 41.64 -51.39 -35.75
CA HIS A 809 42.24 -50.71 -34.58
C HIS A 809 42.00 -49.19 -34.57
N ARG A 810 41.92 -48.56 -35.76
CA ARG A 810 41.77 -47.10 -35.87
C ARG A 810 40.39 -46.60 -35.38
N PRO A 811 39.26 -47.24 -35.71
CA PRO A 811 37.96 -46.92 -35.13
C PRO A 811 37.88 -47.12 -33.60
N LEU A 812 38.53 -48.15 -33.05
CA LEU A 812 38.54 -48.42 -31.61
C LEU A 812 39.28 -47.35 -30.79
N ILE A 813 40.28 -46.69 -31.38
CA ILE A 813 40.98 -45.56 -30.76
C ILE A 813 40.11 -44.29 -30.85
N GLY A 814 39.50 -44.03 -32.01
CA GLY A 814 38.76 -42.79 -32.30
C GLY A 814 39.68 -41.59 -32.60
N ALA A 815 39.09 -40.47 -33.04
CA ALA A 815 39.85 -39.24 -33.25
C ALA A 815 40.48 -38.76 -31.93
N GLY A 816 41.81 -38.64 -31.88
CA GLY A 816 42.52 -38.20 -30.67
C GLY A 816 42.49 -39.19 -29.48
N GLY A 817 42.09 -40.45 -29.70
CA GLY A 817 41.98 -41.44 -28.63
C GLY A 817 40.71 -41.30 -27.78
N GLU A 818 39.72 -40.53 -28.23
CA GLU A 818 38.50 -40.24 -27.48
C GLU A 818 37.64 -41.49 -27.24
N THR A 819 37.48 -42.36 -28.24
CA THR A 819 36.73 -43.62 -28.09
C THR A 819 37.43 -44.57 -27.12
N LYS A 820 38.76 -44.69 -27.22
CA LYS A 820 39.56 -45.46 -26.24
C LYS A 820 39.41 -44.91 -24.82
N LYS A 821 39.64 -43.61 -24.61
CA LYS A 821 39.52 -42.97 -23.30
C LYS A 821 38.10 -43.03 -22.75
N GLY A 822 37.09 -42.94 -23.62
CA GLY A 822 35.69 -43.10 -23.27
C GLY A 822 35.38 -44.50 -22.75
N MET A 823 35.87 -45.54 -23.42
CA MET A 823 35.72 -46.93 -22.97
C MET A 823 36.47 -47.18 -21.66
N GLU A 824 37.70 -46.69 -21.53
CA GLU A 824 38.48 -46.81 -20.28
C GLU A 824 37.77 -46.14 -19.10
N LYS A 825 37.19 -44.95 -19.32
CA LYS A 825 36.44 -44.22 -18.30
C LYS A 825 35.11 -44.88 -17.95
N ASN A 826 34.36 -45.35 -18.95
CA ASN A 826 33.02 -45.89 -18.76
C ASN A 826 33.06 -47.26 -18.06
N PHE A 827 34.00 -48.13 -18.44
CA PHE A 827 34.12 -49.46 -17.88
C PHE A 827 35.19 -49.57 -16.78
N LYS A 828 35.90 -48.48 -16.46
CA LYS A 828 36.99 -48.46 -15.45
C LYS A 828 38.07 -49.54 -15.68
N VAL A 829 38.35 -49.81 -16.95
CA VAL A 829 39.41 -50.74 -17.40
C VAL A 829 40.49 -49.95 -18.15
N SER A 830 41.72 -50.46 -18.19
CA SER A 830 42.78 -49.91 -19.03
C SER A 830 42.91 -50.76 -20.29
N ILE A 831 42.81 -50.14 -21.47
CA ILE A 831 42.81 -50.85 -22.76
C ILE A 831 44.09 -50.47 -23.51
N ASP A 832 45.03 -51.41 -23.64
CA ASP A 832 46.24 -51.19 -24.43
C ASP A 832 46.08 -51.77 -25.84
N ILE A 833 46.13 -50.87 -26.83
CA ILE A 833 46.05 -51.20 -28.25
C ILE A 833 47.47 -51.01 -28.83
N PRO A 834 48.08 -52.04 -29.42
CA PRO A 834 49.41 -51.95 -30.01
C PRO A 834 49.50 -50.85 -31.09
N ARG A 835 50.67 -50.22 -31.20
CA ARG A 835 50.90 -49.16 -32.20
C ARG A 835 50.82 -49.72 -33.63
N GLN A 836 50.20 -48.96 -34.53
CA GLN A 836 50.09 -49.30 -35.96
C GLN A 836 51.47 -49.58 -36.57
N GLY A 837 51.64 -50.77 -37.15
CA GLY A 837 52.90 -51.24 -37.76
C GLY A 837 53.66 -52.32 -36.96
N SER A 838 53.20 -52.71 -35.77
CA SER A 838 53.82 -53.80 -34.98
C SER A 838 53.37 -55.21 -35.37
N GLY A 839 52.36 -55.36 -36.25
CA GLY A 839 51.81 -56.65 -36.68
C GLY A 839 51.06 -57.43 -35.59
N GLN A 840 50.92 -56.88 -34.38
CA GLN A 840 50.22 -57.53 -33.26
C GLN A 840 48.74 -57.15 -33.27
N THR A 841 47.88 -58.17 -33.31
CA THR A 841 46.42 -58.04 -33.42
C THR A 841 45.70 -58.08 -32.07
N GLY A 842 46.38 -58.49 -31.00
CA GLY A 842 45.83 -58.57 -29.64
C GLY A 842 45.74 -57.22 -28.93
N ILE A 843 44.53 -56.84 -28.51
CA ILE A 843 44.25 -55.70 -27.62
C ILE A 843 44.16 -56.25 -26.19
N THR A 844 44.92 -55.68 -25.25
CA THR A 844 44.88 -56.13 -23.84
C THR A 844 44.00 -55.22 -23.00
N VAL A 845 43.15 -55.80 -22.16
CA VAL A 845 42.23 -55.09 -21.27
C VAL A 845 42.50 -55.52 -19.83
N THR A 846 42.83 -54.56 -18.97
CA THR A 846 43.19 -54.80 -17.56
C THR A 846 42.21 -54.11 -16.61
N GLY A 847 41.70 -54.85 -15.61
CA GLY A 847 40.74 -54.32 -14.64
C GLY A 847 40.11 -55.39 -13.75
N LEU A 848 38.98 -55.07 -13.13
CA LEU A 848 38.18 -56.04 -12.38
C LEU A 848 37.54 -57.05 -13.34
N PRO A 849 37.46 -58.34 -13.01
CA PRO A 849 37.00 -59.39 -13.93
C PRO A 849 35.62 -59.12 -14.56
N ALA A 850 34.67 -58.59 -13.77
CA ALA A 850 33.31 -58.30 -14.24
C ALA A 850 33.23 -57.13 -15.25
N ASP A 851 34.20 -56.23 -15.22
CA ASP A 851 34.24 -55.04 -16.08
C ASP A 851 35.09 -55.28 -17.34
N VAL A 852 36.10 -56.15 -17.26
CA VAL A 852 36.88 -56.62 -18.42
C VAL A 852 35.99 -57.36 -19.42
N GLU A 853 35.10 -58.23 -18.94
CA GLU A 853 34.16 -58.97 -19.80
C GLU A 853 33.16 -58.04 -20.54
N LYS A 854 32.65 -57.00 -19.86
CA LYS A 854 31.78 -56.00 -20.49
C LYS A 854 32.51 -55.19 -21.55
N ALA A 855 33.74 -54.78 -21.27
CA ALA A 855 34.56 -54.02 -22.22
C ALA A 855 34.89 -54.85 -23.47
N LYS A 856 35.18 -56.14 -23.30
CA LYS A 856 35.43 -57.09 -24.40
C LYS A 856 34.20 -57.29 -25.30
N ALA A 857 33.01 -57.45 -24.73
CA ALA A 857 31.77 -57.55 -25.50
C ALA A 857 31.52 -56.30 -26.34
N HIS A 858 31.73 -55.11 -25.75
CA HIS A 858 31.55 -53.83 -26.43
C HIS A 858 32.55 -53.61 -27.58
N ILE A 859 33.81 -54.06 -27.41
CA ILE A 859 34.83 -53.99 -28.48
C ILE A 859 34.44 -54.88 -29.67
N LEU A 860 33.90 -56.08 -29.42
CA LEU A 860 33.47 -57.01 -30.48
C LEU A 860 32.25 -56.50 -31.27
N GLU A 861 31.36 -55.75 -30.64
CA GLU A 861 30.20 -55.15 -31.28
C GLU A 861 30.59 -54.00 -32.23
N LEU A 862 31.49 -53.10 -31.80
CA LEU A 862 32.02 -52.00 -32.62
C LEU A 862 32.74 -52.46 -33.90
N VAL A 863 33.23 -53.70 -33.91
CA VAL A 863 33.95 -54.31 -35.04
C VAL A 863 32.99 -54.82 -36.14
N LYS A 864 31.66 -54.89 -35.90
CA LYS A 864 30.68 -55.60 -36.75
C LYS A 864 29.78 -54.77 -37.73
N GLY A 865 29.95 -53.46 -37.97
CA GLY A 865 29.20 -52.71 -39.04
C GLY A 865 29.91 -51.41 -39.49
N GLN A 866 29.77 -50.83 -40.71
CA GLN A 866 28.79 -50.91 -41.82
C GLN A 866 29.51 -51.08 -43.19
N GLU A 867 28.88 -51.81 -44.14
CA GLU A 867 29.33 -51.93 -45.55
C GLU A 867 28.83 -50.75 -46.41
N GLY A 868 29.62 -50.26 -47.38
CA GLY A 868 29.23 -49.21 -48.30
C GLY A 868 29.66 -49.50 -49.74
N GLU A 869 28.75 -49.33 -50.70
CA GLU A 869 28.94 -49.62 -52.13
C GLU A 869 29.34 -48.34 -52.92
N THR A 870 30.23 -48.46 -53.90
CA THR A 870 30.77 -47.33 -54.68
C THR A 870 30.16 -47.27 -56.08
N VAL A 871 29.55 -46.14 -56.46
CA VAL A 871 28.98 -45.90 -57.81
C VAL A 871 29.87 -44.93 -58.61
N GLN A 872 30.26 -45.32 -59.83
CA GLN A 872 31.07 -44.51 -60.75
C GLN A 872 30.17 -43.59 -61.61
N VAL A 873 30.44 -42.26 -61.60
CA VAL A 873 29.65 -41.26 -62.35
C VAL A 873 30.47 -40.69 -63.50
N PRO A 874 29.94 -40.58 -64.74
CA PRO A 874 30.65 -39.98 -65.87
C PRO A 874 30.94 -38.49 -65.70
N ARG A 875 32.13 -38.05 -66.16
CA ARG A 875 32.70 -36.70 -65.95
C ARG A 875 31.79 -35.53 -66.32
N LYS A 876 30.92 -35.67 -67.34
CA LYS A 876 30.02 -34.58 -67.77
C LYS A 876 28.98 -34.21 -66.72
N LEU A 877 28.52 -35.20 -65.93
CA LEU A 877 27.51 -35.01 -64.91
C LEU A 877 28.11 -34.68 -63.53
N HIS A 878 29.44 -34.58 -63.43
CA HIS A 878 30.10 -34.26 -62.16
C HIS A 878 29.67 -32.91 -61.60
N ASN A 879 29.52 -31.86 -62.43
CA ASN A 879 29.11 -30.55 -61.92
C ASN A 879 27.64 -30.55 -61.48
N ASP A 880 26.76 -31.21 -62.21
CA ASP A 880 25.34 -31.28 -61.87
C ASP A 880 25.10 -32.14 -60.62
N ILE A 881 25.75 -33.30 -60.52
CA ILE A 881 25.60 -34.22 -59.38
C ILE A 881 26.32 -33.69 -58.13
N SER A 882 27.51 -33.09 -58.29
CA SER A 882 28.17 -32.45 -57.16
C SER A 882 27.42 -31.20 -56.68
N ASN A 883 26.59 -30.59 -57.54
CA ASN A 883 25.85 -29.35 -57.31
C ASN A 883 26.75 -28.29 -56.65
N ASN A 884 27.87 -27.97 -57.30
CA ASN A 884 28.95 -27.13 -56.77
C ASN A 884 29.39 -27.49 -55.33
N GLY A 885 29.45 -28.78 -55.03
CA GLY A 885 29.86 -29.32 -53.73
C GLY A 885 28.78 -29.34 -52.65
N LEU A 886 27.56 -28.84 -52.93
CA LEU A 886 26.46 -28.87 -51.96
C LEU A 886 25.94 -30.29 -51.70
N PHE A 887 25.97 -31.17 -52.70
CA PHE A 887 25.55 -32.57 -52.54
C PHE A 887 26.45 -33.32 -51.55
N PHE A 888 27.76 -33.18 -51.69
CA PHE A 888 28.73 -33.78 -50.76
C PHE A 888 28.68 -33.18 -49.35
N ARG A 889 28.27 -31.91 -49.21
CA ARG A 889 28.03 -31.30 -47.89
C ARG A 889 26.78 -31.85 -47.20
N LYS A 890 25.75 -32.26 -47.94
CA LYS A 890 24.55 -32.90 -47.35
C LYS A 890 24.82 -34.33 -46.88
N LEU A 891 25.68 -35.08 -47.56
CA LEU A 891 26.08 -36.45 -47.15
C LEU A 891 27.05 -36.48 -45.95
N ARG A 892 27.60 -35.33 -45.55
CA ARG A 892 28.58 -35.22 -44.47
C ARG A 892 27.97 -34.78 -43.13
N LYS A 893 26.63 -34.69 -43.04
CA LYS A 893 25.90 -34.44 -41.80
C LYS A 893 25.33 -35.73 -41.23
#